data_AF-W2S2F6-F1
#
_entry.id   AF-W2S2F6-F1
#
_cell.length_a   1.000
_cell.length_b   1.000
_cell.length_c   1.000
_cell.angle_alpha   90.00
_cell.angle_beta   90.00
_cell.angle_gamma   90.00
#
_symmetry.space_group_name_H-M   'P 1'
#
loop_
_entity.id
_entity.type
_entity.pdbx_description
1 polymer ?
#
loop_
_entity_poly.entity_id
_entity_poly.type
_entity_poly.pdbx_seq_one_letter_code
_entity_poly.pdbx_strand_id
1 'polypeptide(L)'
;MSIVDDQIRRLDAALDKFQVLQASSGRASLLTEEPEVLQVDAPDSTQDSRLTTTVRALSTTSASRPLLTRHRLRGLVAQLAQESEAQSSAHHSGDDAELAWLAVGKATVQLYGLILNSLLEQTIPLSESIWYWDDVLGSYTNTVLYTIQTSPERFYKQAKEVYADAKEKWQNNHGLRESAQEAQSSVQEGWREFYTLVQNSIKERSLSQAGTKILSPFSICRMQARKHQTRIKRLRETNATSIGLIVDEGLSFQPVQDLDAKSPSPALDRSQWRSTVAKSVSLLENVLRNATVDDAANVSDFEESVFSAVEGDPEFVAVNEANESTTDPSKLAKRILHILDDHLPQQEGEYTVVSTDFGKPSRLVRYWIPGVFLLLSGSTLLRILANRKAEIVQWVRDFGSTAQDFWLNWVIEPTKRLIGTIRHDADSEIAIQSKESLKADRDSLERMVVDFAIEHPENGTKYSDSEITSLRLKVKEGDLTPVLKAYEREMQSPIKNAVMGDLVRTLLIQIQKTKVDVEVAIGGIDSLLKSQELLFGFVGIAPGVLISYFIAQWLRNTFGGRRGLQQKKQQGQIVRLLRNIDRTLTNCTPTESGILSYKDHGLLLCEGHVLRQRAVKVLPGNVQREFLEDFNDLMDIRMGIDRQIKVLERIQWVYSKWLL
;
A
#
# COMPACT_ATOMS: atom_id res chain seq x y z
N MET A 1 -10.27 -2.79 11.79
CA MET A 1 -10.73 -3.83 12.72
C MET A 1 -9.86 -5.04 12.49
N SER A 2 -9.17 -5.49 13.53
CA SER A 2 -8.24 -6.61 13.48
C SER A 2 -9.00 -7.94 13.67
N ILE A 3 -8.38 -9.07 13.30
CA ILE A 3 -8.91 -10.40 13.59
C ILE A 3 -9.10 -10.60 15.11
N VAL A 4 -8.23 -9.97 15.90
CA VAL A 4 -8.28 -9.94 17.36
C VAL A 4 -9.54 -9.25 17.87
N ASP A 5 -9.93 -8.12 17.27
CA ASP A 5 -11.15 -7.39 17.63
C ASP A 5 -12.41 -8.26 17.47
N ASP A 6 -12.45 -9.09 16.42
CA ASP A 6 -13.58 -9.97 16.13
C ASP A 6 -13.64 -11.17 17.10
N GLN A 7 -12.48 -11.71 17.50
CA GLN A 7 -12.40 -12.80 18.49
C GLN A 7 -12.78 -12.32 19.90
N ILE A 8 -12.28 -11.17 20.34
CA ILE A 8 -12.60 -10.61 21.66
C ILE A 8 -14.11 -10.36 21.78
N ARG A 9 -14.77 -9.85 20.73
CA ARG A 9 -16.23 -9.66 20.74
C ARG A 9 -16.98 -10.96 20.89
N ARG A 10 -16.53 -12.03 20.25
CA ARG A 10 -17.15 -13.36 20.38
C ARG A 10 -17.01 -13.89 21.82
N LEU A 11 -15.83 -13.73 22.42
CA LEU A 11 -15.54 -14.18 23.78
C LEU A 11 -16.27 -13.34 24.84
N ASP A 12 -16.31 -12.03 24.69
CA ASP A 12 -17.06 -11.13 25.59
C ASP A 12 -18.57 -11.40 25.48
N ALA A 13 -19.09 -11.63 24.27
CA ALA A 13 -20.48 -12.04 24.08
C ALA A 13 -20.79 -13.43 24.67
N ALA A 14 -19.82 -14.35 24.73
CA ALA A 14 -19.98 -15.63 25.40
C ALA A 14 -20.04 -15.46 26.93
N LEU A 15 -19.17 -14.62 27.50
CA LEU A 15 -19.19 -14.27 28.93
C LEU A 15 -20.49 -13.53 29.33
N ASP A 16 -20.99 -12.64 28.47
CA ASP A 16 -22.26 -11.93 28.71
C ASP A 16 -23.46 -12.90 28.69
N LYS A 17 -23.43 -14.00 27.93
CA LYS A 17 -24.47 -15.04 27.98
C LYS A 17 -24.49 -15.75 29.33
N PHE A 18 -23.35 -16.01 29.94
CA PHE A 18 -23.28 -16.59 31.29
C PHE A 18 -23.85 -15.61 32.34
N GLN A 19 -23.62 -14.31 32.17
CA GLN A 19 -24.24 -13.27 33.01
C GLN A 19 -25.78 -13.29 32.93
N VAL A 20 -26.33 -13.48 31.73
CA VAL A 20 -27.79 -13.55 31.52
C VAL A 20 -28.40 -14.83 32.09
N LEU A 21 -27.71 -15.97 31.93
CA LEU A 21 -28.12 -17.27 32.52
C LEU A 21 -28.06 -17.26 34.05
N GLN A 22 -27.15 -16.49 34.64
CA GLN A 22 -27.10 -16.27 36.09
C GLN A 22 -28.30 -15.45 36.57
N ALA A 23 -28.60 -14.34 35.90
CA ALA A 23 -29.73 -13.47 36.27
C ALA A 23 -31.09 -14.19 36.17
N SER A 24 -31.23 -15.19 35.29
CA SER A 24 -32.43 -16.04 35.22
C SER A 24 -32.46 -17.13 36.30
N SER A 25 -31.31 -17.72 36.66
CA SER A 25 -31.22 -18.72 37.74
C SER A 25 -31.51 -18.14 39.12
N GLY A 26 -30.99 -16.95 39.45
CA GLY A 26 -31.26 -16.28 40.74
C GLY A 26 -32.73 -15.90 40.89
N ARG A 27 -33.40 -15.53 39.79
CA ARG A 27 -34.85 -15.26 39.75
C ARG A 27 -35.71 -16.51 39.95
N ALA A 28 -35.24 -17.68 39.55
CA ALA A 28 -35.95 -18.95 39.73
C ALA A 28 -35.84 -19.45 41.19
N SER A 29 -34.69 -19.26 41.85
CA SER A 29 -34.53 -19.60 43.28
C SER A 29 -35.44 -18.75 44.19
N LEU A 30 -35.62 -17.46 43.87
CA LEU A 30 -36.51 -16.56 44.61
C LEU A 30 -38.01 -16.90 44.50
N LEU A 31 -38.42 -17.78 43.58
CA LEU A 31 -39.81 -18.22 43.45
C LEU A 31 -40.10 -19.55 44.18
N THR A 32 -39.09 -20.13 44.85
CA THR A 32 -39.19 -21.45 45.50
C THR A 32 -39.13 -21.38 47.03
N GLU A 33 -38.79 -20.24 47.62
CA GLU A 33 -38.78 -20.06 49.09
C GLU A 33 -39.99 -19.23 49.56
N GLU A 34 -40.73 -19.78 50.52
CA GLU A 34 -41.82 -19.09 51.24
C GLU A 34 -41.28 -17.87 52.02
N PRO A 35 -42.11 -16.85 52.28
CA PRO A 35 -41.64 -15.60 52.85
C PRO A 35 -41.53 -15.71 54.38
N GLU A 36 -40.34 -16.05 54.90
CA GLU A 36 -40.01 -15.78 56.30
C GLU A 36 -39.28 -14.45 56.46
N VAL A 37 -39.89 -13.60 57.30
CA VAL A 37 -39.49 -12.24 57.63
C VAL A 37 -38.18 -12.24 58.42
N LEU A 38 -37.08 -11.77 57.82
CA LEU A 38 -35.91 -11.28 58.55
C LEU A 38 -35.32 -10.03 57.89
N GLN A 39 -34.82 -9.16 58.76
CA GLN A 39 -34.58 -7.74 58.57
C GLN A 39 -33.44 -7.44 57.57
N VAL A 40 -33.68 -6.43 56.73
CA VAL A 40 -32.69 -5.80 55.85
C VAL A 40 -31.81 -4.88 56.69
N ASP A 41 -30.62 -5.34 57.06
CA ASP A 41 -29.49 -4.46 57.36
C ASP A 41 -28.72 -4.22 56.06
N ALA A 42 -28.64 -2.96 55.65
CA ALA A 42 -28.03 -2.52 54.40
C ALA A 42 -26.65 -1.88 54.63
N PRO A 43 -25.54 -2.62 54.36
CA PRO A 43 -24.27 -2.01 53.97
C PRO A 43 -23.78 -2.44 52.56
N ASP A 44 -24.38 -3.46 51.92
CA ASP A 44 -23.77 -4.17 50.78
C ASP A 44 -23.91 -3.45 49.41
N SER A 45 -24.83 -2.48 49.28
CA SER A 45 -25.13 -1.83 47.98
C SER A 45 -23.97 -1.04 47.34
N THR A 46 -22.97 -0.61 48.11
CA THR A 46 -21.86 0.21 47.59
C THR A 46 -20.77 -0.62 46.92
N GLN A 47 -20.57 -1.86 47.34
CA GLN A 47 -19.51 -2.74 46.86
C GLN A 47 -19.91 -3.46 45.56
N ASP A 48 -21.15 -3.96 45.50
CA ASP A 48 -21.77 -4.47 44.27
C ASP A 48 -21.77 -3.43 43.15
N SER A 49 -22.00 -2.16 43.50
CA SER A 49 -21.96 -1.07 42.53
C SER A 49 -20.55 -0.86 41.94
N ARG A 50 -19.49 -1.13 42.72
CA ARG A 50 -18.10 -0.98 42.25
C ARG A 50 -17.68 -2.15 41.38
N LEU A 51 -17.94 -3.39 41.80
CA LEU A 51 -17.66 -4.59 40.99
C LEU A 51 -18.45 -4.60 39.68
N THR A 52 -19.71 -4.17 39.69
CA THR A 52 -20.49 -4.02 38.46
C THR A 52 -19.95 -2.89 37.55
N THR A 53 -19.39 -1.81 38.11
CA THR A 53 -18.72 -0.77 37.32
C THR A 53 -17.39 -1.25 36.72
N THR A 54 -16.60 -2.04 37.44
CA THR A 54 -15.34 -2.61 36.92
C THR A 54 -15.62 -3.65 35.84
N VAL A 55 -16.60 -4.54 36.04
CA VAL A 55 -17.10 -5.47 35.01
C VAL A 55 -17.56 -4.72 33.75
N ARG A 56 -18.33 -3.64 33.91
CA ARG A 56 -18.81 -2.82 32.78
C ARG A 56 -17.67 -2.07 32.08
N ALA A 57 -16.63 -1.67 32.81
CA ALA A 57 -15.44 -1.03 32.26
C ALA A 57 -14.52 -2.03 31.52
N LEU A 58 -14.53 -3.31 31.92
CA LEU A 58 -13.79 -4.41 31.28
C LEU A 58 -14.50 -4.96 30.04
N SER A 59 -15.84 -4.84 29.96
CA SER A 59 -16.64 -5.19 28.79
C SER A 59 -16.37 -4.30 27.56
N THR A 60 -16.48 -4.92 26.37
CA THR A 60 -16.24 -4.29 25.06
C THR A 60 -17.39 -3.37 24.62
N THR A 61 -17.53 -2.22 25.28
CA THR A 61 -18.61 -1.25 24.99
C THR A 61 -18.41 -0.44 23.69
N SER A 62 -17.21 -0.46 23.09
CA SER A 62 -16.84 0.41 21.96
C SER A 62 -16.72 -0.34 20.63
N ALA A 63 -17.62 -0.04 19.68
CA ALA A 63 -17.65 -0.64 18.35
C ALA A 63 -16.40 -0.36 17.48
N SER A 64 -15.54 0.60 17.84
CA SER A 64 -14.35 0.97 17.06
C SER A 64 -13.02 0.49 17.66
N ARG A 65 -12.96 0.19 18.97
CA ARG A 65 -11.76 -0.25 19.70
C ARG A 65 -12.16 -1.13 20.89
N PRO A 66 -12.30 -2.45 20.71
CA PRO A 66 -12.72 -3.34 21.79
C PRO A 66 -11.59 -3.62 22.81
N LEU A 67 -10.33 -3.41 22.42
CA LEU A 67 -9.15 -3.61 23.28
C LEU A 67 -8.89 -2.43 24.23
N LEU A 68 -8.78 -2.73 25.52
CA LEU A 68 -8.30 -1.78 26.53
C LEU A 68 -6.79 -1.58 26.44
N THR A 69 -6.32 -0.37 26.75
CA THR A 69 -4.87 -0.08 26.80
C THR A 69 -4.23 -0.79 28.01
N ARG A 70 -2.99 -1.29 27.89
CA ARG A 70 -2.24 -1.99 28.96
C ARG A 70 -2.36 -1.27 30.32
N HIS A 71 -2.14 0.04 30.36
CA HIS A 71 -2.24 0.84 31.59
C HIS A 71 -3.65 0.88 32.20
N ARG A 72 -4.70 0.89 31.37
CA ARG A 72 -6.09 0.88 31.84
C ARG A 72 -6.48 -0.51 32.37
N LEU A 73 -6.06 -1.58 31.70
CA LEU A 73 -6.26 -2.95 32.19
C LEU A 73 -5.57 -3.13 33.54
N ARG A 74 -4.30 -2.71 33.66
CA ARG A 74 -3.54 -2.75 34.92
C ARG A 74 -4.28 -2.04 36.06
N GLY A 75 -4.78 -0.83 35.81
CA GLY A 75 -5.52 -0.06 36.80
C GLY A 75 -6.78 -0.77 37.30
N LEU A 76 -7.56 -1.37 36.40
CA LEU A 76 -8.80 -2.07 36.74
C LEU A 76 -8.55 -3.41 37.44
N VAL A 77 -7.52 -4.17 37.02
CA VAL A 77 -7.16 -5.44 37.67
C VAL A 77 -6.50 -5.21 39.04
N ALA A 78 -5.75 -4.13 39.22
CA ALA A 78 -5.21 -3.74 40.52
C ALA A 78 -6.32 -3.35 41.52
N GLN A 79 -7.36 -2.65 41.04
CA GLN A 79 -8.56 -2.37 41.83
C GLN A 79 -9.29 -3.67 42.21
N LEU A 80 -9.44 -4.59 41.25
CA LEU A 80 -10.05 -5.90 41.47
C LEU A 80 -9.31 -6.75 42.52
N ALA A 81 -7.97 -6.78 42.44
CA ALA A 81 -7.13 -7.54 43.35
C ALA A 81 -7.21 -7.01 44.80
N GLN A 82 -7.28 -5.68 44.97
CA GLN A 82 -7.42 -5.04 46.28
C GLN A 82 -8.81 -5.25 46.89
N GLU A 83 -9.88 -5.16 46.08
CA GLU A 83 -11.26 -5.38 46.54
C GLU A 83 -11.51 -6.84 46.94
N SER A 84 -10.94 -7.80 46.19
CA SER A 84 -11.06 -9.22 46.49
C SER A 84 -10.25 -9.66 47.73
N GLU A 85 -9.15 -8.98 48.05
CA GLU A 85 -8.41 -9.18 49.32
C GLU A 85 -9.15 -8.62 50.54
N ALA A 86 -9.91 -7.52 50.39
CA ALA A 86 -10.75 -7.00 51.47
C ALA A 86 -11.89 -7.98 51.79
N GLN A 87 -12.42 -8.68 50.78
CA GLN A 87 -13.52 -9.66 50.90
C GLN A 87 -13.13 -10.98 51.56
N SER A 88 -11.88 -11.47 51.46
CA SER A 88 -11.48 -12.73 52.13
C SER A 88 -11.49 -12.64 53.67
N SER A 89 -11.67 -11.45 54.22
CA SER A 89 -11.80 -11.19 55.66
C SER A 89 -13.25 -11.01 56.15
N ALA A 90 -14.24 -10.94 55.25
CA ALA A 90 -15.67 -10.78 55.58
C ALA A 90 -16.51 -11.92 54.96
N HIS A 91 -17.57 -12.37 55.63
CA HIS A 91 -18.37 -13.54 55.22
C HIS A 91 -18.83 -13.50 53.75
N HIS A 92 -18.72 -14.65 53.05
CA HIS A 92 -19.02 -14.82 51.64
C HIS A 92 -20.53 -14.71 51.34
N SER A 93 -20.96 -13.65 50.65
CA SER A 93 -22.14 -13.69 49.78
C SER A 93 -21.75 -14.45 48.50
N GLY A 94 -22.56 -15.44 48.10
CA GLY A 94 -22.30 -16.21 46.87
C GLY A 94 -22.28 -15.35 45.61
N ASP A 95 -23.04 -14.26 45.61
CA ASP A 95 -23.20 -13.35 44.48
C ASP A 95 -21.94 -12.48 44.23
N ASP A 96 -21.26 -12.03 45.28
CA ASP A 96 -20.00 -11.25 45.18
C ASP A 96 -18.86 -12.08 44.57
N ALA A 97 -18.75 -13.34 45.00
CA ALA A 97 -17.74 -14.26 44.48
C ALA A 97 -17.96 -14.51 42.98
N GLU A 98 -19.21 -14.63 42.55
CA GLU A 98 -19.58 -14.81 41.14
C GLU A 98 -19.26 -13.58 40.29
N LEU A 99 -19.53 -12.37 40.79
CA LEU A 99 -19.16 -11.11 40.14
C LEU A 99 -17.63 -10.96 40.02
N ALA A 100 -16.88 -11.36 41.05
CA ALA A 100 -15.42 -11.35 41.02
C ALA A 100 -14.86 -12.30 39.95
N TRP A 101 -15.39 -13.52 39.83
CA TRP A 101 -15.01 -14.47 38.79
C TRP A 101 -15.35 -13.97 37.37
N LEU A 102 -16.48 -13.31 37.20
CA LEU A 102 -16.87 -12.71 35.92
C LEU A 102 -15.93 -11.56 35.55
N ALA A 103 -15.53 -10.74 36.53
CA ALA A 103 -14.56 -9.67 36.33
C ALA A 103 -13.17 -10.20 35.97
N VAL A 104 -12.69 -11.26 36.64
CA VAL A 104 -11.46 -11.97 36.26
C VAL A 104 -11.58 -12.55 34.85
N GLY A 105 -12.69 -13.20 34.49
CA GLY A 105 -12.93 -13.73 33.14
C GLY A 105 -12.84 -12.64 32.06
N LYS A 106 -13.47 -11.47 32.29
CA LYS A 106 -13.39 -10.32 31.37
C LYS A 106 -11.99 -9.72 31.32
N ALA A 107 -11.28 -9.65 32.45
CA ALA A 107 -9.88 -9.23 32.48
C ALA A 107 -8.98 -10.20 31.69
N THR A 108 -9.22 -11.51 31.78
CA THR A 108 -8.52 -12.55 31.03
C THR A 108 -8.78 -12.45 29.53
N VAL A 109 -10.02 -12.18 29.09
CA VAL A 109 -10.34 -11.91 27.67
C VAL A 109 -9.58 -10.69 27.14
N GLN A 110 -9.47 -9.63 27.95
CA GLN A 110 -8.69 -8.44 27.57
C GLN A 110 -7.18 -8.71 27.56
N LEU A 111 -6.66 -9.49 28.52
CA LEU A 111 -5.27 -9.93 28.56
C LEU A 111 -4.93 -10.79 27.33
N TYR A 112 -5.77 -11.78 27.02
CA TYR A 112 -5.71 -12.59 25.81
C TYR A 112 -5.61 -11.72 24.56
N GLY A 113 -6.50 -10.73 24.44
CA GLY A 113 -6.52 -9.81 23.32
C GLY A 113 -5.24 -8.99 23.18
N LEU A 114 -4.68 -8.50 24.29
CA LEU A 114 -3.43 -7.76 24.31
C LEU A 114 -2.22 -8.62 23.92
N ILE A 115 -2.13 -9.84 24.45
CA ILE A 115 -1.05 -10.79 24.14
C ILE A 115 -1.12 -11.18 22.67
N LEU A 116 -2.31 -11.58 22.19
CA LEU A 116 -2.52 -11.96 20.79
C LEU A 116 -2.19 -10.80 19.83
N ASN A 117 -2.59 -9.57 20.17
CA ASN A 117 -2.25 -8.41 19.36
C ASN A 117 -0.73 -8.12 19.36
N SER A 118 -0.05 -8.22 20.51
CA SER A 118 1.41 -8.04 20.58
C SER A 118 2.14 -9.09 19.76
N LEU A 119 1.78 -10.38 19.92
CA LEU A 119 2.36 -11.49 19.15
C LEU A 119 2.14 -11.31 17.64
N LEU A 120 0.92 -10.96 17.20
CA LEU A 120 0.62 -10.70 15.79
C LEU A 120 1.36 -9.47 15.25
N GLU A 121 1.46 -8.38 16.00
CA GLU A 121 2.22 -7.20 15.57
C GLU A 121 3.70 -7.51 15.39
N GLN A 122 4.28 -8.38 16.23
CA GLN A 122 5.66 -8.85 16.10
C GLN A 122 5.90 -9.72 14.85
N THR A 123 4.87 -10.38 14.31
CA THR A 123 5.01 -11.20 13.08
C THR A 123 5.27 -10.36 11.83
N ILE A 124 4.84 -9.10 11.79
CA ILE A 124 5.02 -8.21 10.64
C ILE A 124 6.50 -7.93 10.36
N PRO A 125 7.31 -7.38 11.29
CA PRO A 125 8.74 -7.14 11.04
C PRO A 125 9.48 -8.45 10.75
N LEU A 126 9.02 -9.56 11.31
CA LEU A 126 9.59 -10.88 11.08
C LEU A 126 9.37 -11.35 9.64
N SER A 127 8.13 -11.29 9.12
CA SER A 127 7.83 -11.59 7.71
C SER A 127 8.62 -10.71 6.75
N GLU A 128 8.77 -9.42 7.06
CA GLU A 128 9.59 -8.49 6.27
C GLU A 128 11.07 -8.88 6.25
N SER A 129 11.61 -9.33 7.38
CA SER A 129 13.00 -9.79 7.47
C SER A 129 13.22 -11.10 6.70
N ILE A 130 12.28 -12.04 6.74
CA ILE A 130 12.33 -13.28 5.94
C ILE A 130 12.38 -12.93 4.46
N TRP A 131 11.48 -12.05 3.98
CA TRP A 131 11.47 -11.67 2.57
C TRP A 131 12.71 -10.90 2.14
N TYR A 132 13.28 -10.10 3.03
CA TYR A 132 14.55 -9.44 2.79
C TYR A 132 15.66 -10.48 2.58
N TRP A 133 15.77 -11.46 3.47
CA TRP A 133 16.77 -12.52 3.33
C TRP A 133 16.53 -13.40 2.11
N ASP A 134 15.28 -13.70 1.77
CA ASP A 134 14.93 -14.39 0.50
C ASP A 134 15.36 -13.59 -0.73
N ASP A 135 15.17 -12.27 -0.73
CA ASP A 135 15.60 -11.38 -1.83
C ASP A 135 17.13 -11.30 -1.94
N VAL A 136 17.83 -11.29 -0.79
CA VAL A 136 19.30 -11.36 -0.74
C VAL A 136 19.79 -12.70 -1.27
N LEU A 137 19.21 -13.82 -0.84
CA LEU A 137 19.63 -15.18 -1.20
C LEU A 137 19.18 -15.60 -2.61
N GLY A 138 18.11 -15.00 -3.13
CA GLY A 138 17.53 -15.30 -4.44
C GLY A 138 18.25 -14.63 -5.61
N SER A 139 19.01 -13.56 -5.37
CA SER A 139 19.77 -12.86 -6.41
C SER A 139 21.25 -12.71 -6.04
N TYR A 140 22.14 -13.06 -6.97
CA TYR A 140 23.58 -12.88 -6.82
C TYR A 140 23.94 -11.39 -6.65
N THR A 141 23.28 -10.49 -7.40
CA THR A 141 23.53 -9.05 -7.30
C THR A 141 23.15 -8.49 -5.93
N ASN A 142 22.04 -8.95 -5.35
CA ASN A 142 21.62 -8.54 -4.01
C ASN A 142 22.55 -9.10 -2.93
N THR A 143 23.05 -10.34 -3.09
CA THR A 143 24.08 -10.88 -2.18
C THR A 143 25.36 -10.06 -2.27
N VAL A 144 25.83 -9.70 -3.46
CA VAL A 144 27.01 -8.84 -3.64
C VAL A 144 26.78 -7.47 -3.00
N LEU A 145 25.63 -6.83 -3.25
CA LEU A 145 25.28 -5.56 -2.61
C LEU A 145 25.28 -5.66 -1.08
N TYR A 146 24.74 -6.75 -0.53
CA TYR A 146 24.76 -7.01 0.91
C TYR A 146 26.19 -7.20 1.47
N THR A 147 27.06 -7.91 0.72
CA THR A 147 28.46 -8.07 1.10
C THR A 147 29.20 -6.74 1.15
N ILE A 148 28.93 -5.85 0.18
CA ILE A 148 29.50 -4.51 0.15
C ILE A 148 28.93 -3.69 1.31
N GLN A 149 27.61 -3.71 1.51
CA GLN A 149 26.93 -2.96 2.57
C GLN A 149 27.45 -3.31 3.97
N THR A 150 27.69 -4.60 4.26
CA THR A 150 28.17 -5.05 5.58
C THR A 150 29.70 -5.08 5.70
N SER A 151 30.44 -4.76 4.64
CA SER A 151 31.90 -4.77 4.67
C SER A 151 32.54 -3.83 5.71
N PRO A 152 32.07 -2.57 5.93
CA PRO A 152 32.75 -1.66 6.85
C PRO A 152 32.70 -2.15 8.30
N GLU A 153 31.56 -2.68 8.73
CA GLU A 153 31.38 -3.22 10.08
C GLU A 153 32.26 -4.46 10.30
N ARG A 154 32.39 -5.32 9.28
CA ARG A 154 33.25 -6.50 9.31
C ARG A 154 34.72 -6.10 9.37
N PHE A 155 35.15 -5.14 8.55
CA PHE A 155 36.51 -4.62 8.59
C PHE A 155 36.82 -3.98 9.93
N TYR A 156 35.87 -3.27 10.54
CA TYR A 156 36.04 -2.70 11.88
C TYR A 156 36.18 -3.79 12.96
N LYS A 157 35.32 -4.82 12.94
CA LYS A 157 35.41 -5.97 13.87
C LYS A 157 36.73 -6.72 13.70
N GLN A 158 37.12 -7.02 12.47
CA GLN A 158 38.39 -7.67 12.16
C GLN A 158 39.58 -6.80 12.56
N ALA A 159 39.55 -5.49 12.31
CA ALA A 159 40.60 -4.56 12.73
C ALA A 159 40.70 -4.45 14.26
N LYS A 160 39.56 -4.48 14.98
CA LYS A 160 39.54 -4.46 16.45
C LYS A 160 40.11 -5.75 17.03
N GLU A 161 39.77 -6.91 16.47
CA GLU A 161 40.35 -8.19 16.89
C GLU A 161 41.85 -8.24 16.59
N VAL A 162 42.26 -7.84 15.39
CA VAL A 162 43.69 -7.75 15.02
C VAL A 162 44.43 -6.76 15.95
N TYR A 163 43.81 -5.65 16.31
CA TYR A 163 44.37 -4.70 17.27
C TYR A 163 44.46 -5.29 18.68
N ALA A 164 43.45 -6.04 19.13
CA ALA A 164 43.46 -6.72 20.42
C ALA A 164 44.55 -7.81 20.47
N ASP A 165 44.64 -8.65 19.44
CA ASP A 165 45.69 -9.67 19.30
C ASP A 165 47.09 -9.03 19.25
N ALA A 166 47.24 -7.94 18.49
CA ALA A 166 48.50 -7.20 18.41
C ALA A 166 48.86 -6.53 19.74
N LYS A 167 47.86 -6.02 20.48
CA LYS A 167 48.03 -5.44 21.81
C LYS A 167 48.40 -6.50 22.85
N GLU A 168 47.77 -7.66 22.82
CA GLU A 168 48.08 -8.80 23.72
C GLU A 168 49.49 -9.33 23.43
N LYS A 169 49.85 -9.53 22.16
CA LYS A 169 51.22 -9.88 21.75
C LYS A 169 52.23 -8.83 22.18
N TRP A 170 51.89 -7.53 22.08
CA TRP A 170 52.76 -6.43 22.51
C TRP A 170 52.94 -6.39 24.04
N GLN A 171 51.86 -6.59 24.82
CA GLN A 171 51.91 -6.65 26.28
C GLN A 171 52.71 -7.87 26.77
N ASN A 172 52.50 -9.04 26.17
CA ASN A 172 53.25 -10.26 26.50
C ASN A 172 54.74 -10.14 26.13
N ASN A 173 55.07 -9.48 25.01
CA ASN A 173 56.45 -9.28 24.59
C ASN A 173 57.19 -8.19 25.41
N HIS A 174 56.47 -7.16 25.89
CA HIS A 174 57.03 -6.18 26.83
C HIS A 174 57.26 -6.75 28.24
N GLY A 175 56.41 -7.66 28.72
CA GLY A 175 56.62 -8.35 30.00
C GLY A 175 57.84 -9.28 30.03
N LEU A 176 58.33 -9.72 28.87
CA LEU A 176 59.53 -10.55 28.71
C LEU A 176 60.83 -9.72 28.55
N ARG A 177 60.73 -8.42 28.27
CA ARG A 177 61.89 -7.54 27.93
C ARG A 177 62.24 -6.52 29.02
N GLU A 178 61.63 -6.59 30.20
CA GLU A 178 61.91 -5.72 31.34
C GLU A 178 63.31 -5.89 31.97
N SER A 179 64.24 -6.64 31.34
CA SER A 179 65.64 -6.77 31.76
C SER A 179 66.67 -6.07 30.86
N ALA A 180 66.28 -5.31 29.84
CA ALA A 180 67.25 -4.61 28.99
C ALA A 180 66.93 -3.10 28.94
N GLN A 181 67.77 -2.35 29.64
CA GLN A 181 67.82 -0.89 29.70
C GLN A 181 67.67 -0.24 28.32
N GLU A 182 66.66 0.64 28.16
CA GLU A 182 66.67 1.88 27.34
C GLU A 182 65.22 2.35 27.08
N ALA A 183 64.60 2.98 28.08
CA ALA A 183 63.21 3.43 28.02
C ALA A 183 63.03 4.89 27.56
N GLN A 184 64.01 5.52 26.88
CA GLN A 184 63.94 6.96 26.58
C GLN A 184 64.03 7.40 25.11
N SER A 185 64.34 6.50 24.16
CA SER A 185 64.36 6.83 22.72
C SER A 185 63.34 6.05 21.87
N SER A 186 62.58 5.13 22.46
CA SER A 186 61.94 4.01 21.76
C SER A 186 60.45 4.17 21.43
N VAL A 187 59.86 5.37 21.52
CA VAL A 187 58.42 5.52 21.14
C VAL A 187 58.24 5.28 19.64
N GLN A 188 59.09 5.87 18.79
CA GLN A 188 59.01 5.67 17.34
C GLN A 188 59.38 4.23 16.92
N GLU A 189 60.30 3.60 17.62
CA GLU A 189 60.68 2.19 17.42
C GLU A 189 59.58 1.25 17.89
N GLY A 190 58.95 1.51 19.05
CA GLY A 190 57.80 0.78 19.55
C GLY A 190 56.58 0.87 18.63
N TRP A 191 56.35 2.03 18.00
CA TRP A 191 55.33 2.14 16.94
C TRP A 191 55.68 1.33 15.70
N ARG A 192 56.94 1.32 15.26
CA ARG A 192 57.37 0.49 14.12
C ARG A 192 57.24 -1.00 14.43
N GLU A 193 57.63 -1.43 15.62
CA GLU A 193 57.45 -2.81 16.09
C GLU A 193 55.97 -3.17 16.18
N PHE A 194 55.12 -2.27 16.69
CA PHE A 194 53.67 -2.47 16.69
C PHE A 194 53.11 -2.61 15.27
N TYR A 195 53.53 -1.77 14.31
CA TYR A 195 53.12 -1.88 12.92
C TYR A 195 53.59 -3.19 12.28
N THR A 196 54.80 -3.67 12.58
CA THR A 196 55.29 -4.96 12.06
C THR A 196 54.56 -6.13 12.70
N LEU A 197 54.20 -6.05 13.99
CA LEU A 197 53.33 -7.01 14.69
C LEU A 197 51.92 -7.05 14.09
N VAL A 198 51.32 -5.89 13.81
CA VAL A 198 50.01 -5.80 13.12
C VAL A 198 50.13 -6.39 11.72
N GLN A 199 51.15 -6.02 10.95
CA GLN A 199 51.38 -6.54 9.60
C GLN A 199 51.60 -8.06 9.59
N ASN A 200 52.36 -8.59 10.56
CA ASN A 200 52.60 -10.02 10.71
C ASN A 200 51.33 -10.75 11.16
N SER A 201 50.53 -10.18 12.06
CA SER A 201 49.23 -10.74 12.44
C SER A 201 48.25 -10.76 11.26
N ILE A 202 48.23 -9.72 10.41
CA ILE A 202 47.42 -9.69 9.19
C ILE A 202 47.90 -10.75 8.20
N LYS A 203 49.22 -10.93 8.02
CA LYS A 203 49.78 -11.97 7.14
C LYS A 203 49.50 -13.38 7.66
N GLU A 204 49.74 -13.65 8.94
CA GLU A 204 49.46 -14.94 9.59
C GLU A 204 47.97 -15.28 9.55
N ARG A 205 47.09 -14.30 9.81
CA ARG A 205 45.63 -14.49 9.80
C ARG A 205 45.07 -14.57 8.38
N SER A 206 45.62 -13.81 7.43
CA SER A 206 45.30 -13.90 6.00
C SER A 206 45.71 -15.24 5.41
N LEU A 207 46.86 -15.78 5.82
CA LEU A 207 47.38 -17.08 5.37
C LEU A 207 46.69 -18.26 6.06
N SER A 208 46.36 -18.19 7.35
CA SER A 208 45.56 -19.23 8.04
C SER A 208 44.09 -19.22 7.61
N GLN A 209 43.49 -18.04 7.37
CA GLN A 209 42.20 -17.95 6.69
C GLN A 209 42.31 -18.38 5.23
N ALA A 210 43.45 -18.20 4.54
CA ALA A 210 43.66 -18.74 3.20
C ALA A 210 43.83 -20.26 3.17
N GLY A 211 44.44 -20.86 4.20
CA GLY A 211 44.55 -22.31 4.35
C GLY A 211 43.20 -23.01 4.63
N THR A 212 42.20 -22.26 5.10
CA THR A 212 40.82 -22.74 5.31
C THR A 212 39.84 -22.27 4.20
N LYS A 213 40.34 -21.60 3.14
CA LYS A 213 39.55 -21.06 2.02
C LYS A 213 39.18 -22.14 0.98
N ILE A 214 38.05 -22.79 1.21
CA ILE A 214 37.06 -23.09 0.15
C ILE A 214 35.84 -22.14 0.26
N LEU A 215 35.81 -21.23 1.23
CA LEU A 215 34.71 -20.27 1.36
C LEU A 215 35.18 -18.84 1.06
N SER A 216 34.79 -18.34 -0.12
CA SER A 216 34.91 -16.94 -0.49
C SER A 216 34.16 -16.04 0.51
N PRO A 217 34.54 -14.76 0.70
CA PRO A 217 33.78 -13.82 1.55
C PRO A 217 32.28 -13.77 1.22
N PHE A 218 31.95 -14.03 -0.05
CA PHE A 218 30.59 -14.17 -0.55
C PHE A 218 29.86 -15.39 0.03
N SER A 219 30.48 -16.57 0.06
CA SER A 219 29.84 -17.77 0.60
C SER A 219 29.66 -17.69 2.11
N ILE A 220 30.56 -17.00 2.83
CA ILE A 220 30.40 -16.69 4.26
C ILE A 220 29.17 -15.79 4.48
N CYS A 221 29.02 -14.72 3.68
CA CYS A 221 27.83 -13.86 3.77
C CYS A 221 26.54 -14.62 3.48
N ARG A 222 26.56 -15.51 2.49
CA ARG A 222 25.41 -16.34 2.13
C ARG A 222 25.08 -17.37 3.22
N MET A 223 26.09 -17.97 3.85
CA MET A 223 25.92 -18.87 4.99
C MET A 223 25.34 -18.13 6.20
N GLN A 224 25.86 -16.95 6.52
CA GLN A 224 25.33 -16.09 7.59
C GLN A 224 23.89 -15.67 7.31
N ALA A 225 23.59 -15.20 6.08
CA ALA A 225 22.23 -14.85 5.67
C ALA A 225 21.26 -16.04 5.80
N ARG A 226 21.70 -17.26 5.43
CA ARG A 226 20.93 -18.49 5.67
C ARG A 226 20.71 -18.75 7.16
N LYS A 227 21.74 -18.59 8.00
CA LYS A 227 21.62 -18.75 9.46
C LYS A 227 20.64 -17.74 10.07
N HIS A 228 20.70 -16.46 9.66
CA HIS A 228 19.75 -15.45 10.10
C HIS A 228 18.33 -15.79 9.63
N GLN A 229 18.17 -16.22 8.37
CA GLN A 229 16.88 -16.62 7.83
C GLN A 229 16.29 -17.83 8.56
N THR A 230 17.06 -18.88 8.81
CA THR A 230 16.57 -20.07 9.51
C THR A 230 16.19 -19.74 10.95
N ARG A 231 16.97 -18.91 11.64
CA ARG A 231 16.64 -18.48 13.01
C ARG A 231 15.35 -17.66 13.07
N ILE A 232 15.18 -16.70 12.16
CA ILE A 232 13.95 -15.91 12.05
C ILE A 232 12.74 -16.79 11.70
N LYS A 233 12.90 -17.76 10.79
CA LYS A 233 11.84 -18.71 10.46
C LYS A 233 11.43 -19.54 11.66
N ARG A 234 12.39 -20.02 12.45
CA ARG A 234 12.11 -20.75 13.71
C ARG A 234 11.36 -19.89 14.72
N LEU A 235 11.83 -18.66 14.96
CA LEU A 235 11.15 -17.73 15.85
C LEU A 235 9.73 -17.39 15.36
N ARG A 236 9.54 -17.35 14.04
CA ARG A 236 8.20 -17.19 13.45
C ARG A 236 7.32 -18.41 13.72
N GLU A 237 7.88 -19.60 13.55
CA GLU A 237 7.17 -20.85 13.81
C GLU A 237 6.80 -20.97 15.30
N THR A 238 7.67 -20.62 16.24
CA THR A 238 7.36 -20.63 17.68
C THR A 238 6.34 -19.56 18.08
N ASN A 239 6.40 -18.37 17.49
CA ASN A 239 5.37 -17.34 17.69
C ASN A 239 4.02 -17.80 17.08
N ALA A 240 4.05 -18.41 15.89
CA ALA A 240 2.85 -18.98 15.28
C ALA A 240 2.27 -20.10 16.15
N THR A 241 3.06 -21.04 16.67
CA THR A 241 2.55 -22.10 17.55
C THR A 241 1.97 -21.54 18.84
N SER A 242 2.61 -20.51 19.40
CA SER A 242 2.08 -19.76 20.54
C SER A 242 0.71 -19.17 20.24
N ILE A 243 0.55 -18.53 19.08
CA ILE A 243 -0.73 -17.97 18.62
C ILE A 243 -1.78 -19.06 18.42
N GLY A 244 -1.43 -20.17 17.77
CA GLY A 244 -2.34 -21.29 17.52
C GLY A 244 -2.82 -21.94 18.82
N LEU A 245 -1.89 -22.22 19.74
CA LEU A 245 -2.18 -22.77 21.06
C LEU A 245 -3.10 -21.85 21.87
N ILE A 246 -2.82 -20.54 21.87
CA ILE A 246 -3.66 -19.56 22.55
C ILE A 246 -5.07 -19.52 21.94
N VAL A 247 -5.22 -19.60 20.61
CA VAL A 247 -6.53 -19.51 19.94
C VAL A 247 -7.36 -20.78 20.09
N ASP A 248 -6.74 -21.95 19.97
CA ASP A 248 -7.45 -23.23 20.00
C ASP A 248 -7.73 -23.73 21.43
N GLU A 249 -6.76 -23.57 22.35
CA GLU A 249 -6.84 -24.09 23.73
C GLU A 249 -7.12 -23.02 24.80
N GLY A 250 -6.97 -21.73 24.48
CA GLY A 250 -7.04 -20.65 25.46
C GLY A 250 -8.46 -20.38 25.99
N LEU A 251 -9.37 -19.91 25.14
CA LEU A 251 -10.72 -19.46 25.57
C LEU A 251 -11.82 -20.10 24.71
N SER A 252 -11.74 -21.41 24.46
CA SER A 252 -12.75 -22.15 23.73
C SER A 252 -13.97 -22.45 24.62
N PHE A 253 -14.87 -21.47 24.75
CA PHE A 253 -16.21 -21.73 25.29
C PHE A 253 -16.97 -22.60 24.29
N GLN A 254 -17.05 -23.90 24.56
CA GLN A 254 -17.74 -24.86 23.70
C GLN A 254 -19.21 -24.39 23.53
N PRO A 255 -19.69 -24.19 22.29
CA PRO A 255 -21.07 -23.74 22.10
C PRO A 255 -22.01 -24.84 22.60
N VAL A 256 -22.96 -24.44 23.46
CA VAL A 256 -23.99 -25.24 24.13
C VAL A 256 -25.01 -25.86 23.15
N GLN A 257 -24.61 -26.22 21.93
CA GLN A 257 -25.55 -26.50 20.84
C GLN A 257 -25.80 -27.97 20.51
N ASP A 258 -25.14 -28.92 21.19
CA ASP A 258 -25.44 -30.37 21.06
C ASP A 258 -25.46 -31.09 22.43
N LEU A 259 -26.19 -30.53 23.41
CA LEU A 259 -26.61 -31.32 24.56
C LEU A 259 -28.04 -31.80 24.31
N ASP A 260 -28.13 -33.07 23.87
CA ASP A 260 -29.34 -33.88 23.97
C ASP A 260 -30.05 -33.62 25.30
N ALA A 261 -31.38 -33.58 25.25
CA ALA A 261 -32.30 -33.13 26.29
C ALA A 261 -32.35 -33.99 27.59
N LYS A 262 -31.23 -34.50 28.09
CA LYS A 262 -31.12 -35.27 29.34
C LYS A 262 -29.88 -34.88 30.16
N SER A 263 -29.93 -33.67 30.75
CA SER A 263 -29.09 -33.13 31.85
C SER A 263 -27.65 -32.68 31.47
N PRO A 264 -27.12 -31.59 32.08
CA PRO A 264 -26.70 -31.61 33.49
C PRO A 264 -27.10 -30.38 34.32
N SER A 265 -26.92 -30.48 35.63
CA SER A 265 -27.11 -29.44 36.64
C SER A 265 -26.29 -28.16 36.39
N PRO A 266 -26.81 -26.95 36.67
CA PRO A 266 -26.14 -25.66 36.43
C PRO A 266 -24.83 -25.44 37.21
N ALA A 267 -24.53 -26.29 38.21
CA ALA A 267 -23.28 -26.25 38.97
C ALA A 267 -22.08 -26.82 38.18
N LEU A 268 -22.31 -27.83 37.33
CA LEU A 268 -21.23 -28.40 36.49
C LEU A 268 -20.79 -27.41 35.41
N ASP A 269 -21.73 -26.64 34.86
CA ASP A 269 -21.40 -25.61 33.86
C ASP A 269 -20.60 -24.46 34.48
N ARG A 270 -20.86 -24.12 35.77
CA ARG A 270 -20.12 -23.08 36.51
C ARG A 270 -18.65 -23.44 36.76
N SER A 271 -18.38 -24.69 37.14
CA SER A 271 -17.00 -25.14 37.36
C SER A 271 -16.21 -25.25 36.06
N GLN A 272 -16.85 -25.63 34.95
CA GLN A 272 -16.23 -25.76 33.63
C GLN A 272 -15.72 -24.44 33.04
N TRP A 273 -16.49 -23.35 33.10
CA TRP A 273 -15.99 -22.07 32.58
C TRP A 273 -14.95 -21.44 33.51
N ARG A 274 -15.06 -21.63 34.84
CA ARG A 274 -14.03 -21.19 35.80
C ARG A 274 -12.71 -21.94 35.60
N SER A 275 -12.75 -23.25 35.35
CA SER A 275 -11.57 -24.04 35.01
C SER A 275 -10.97 -23.63 33.67
N THR A 276 -11.81 -23.30 32.67
CA THR A 276 -11.37 -22.78 31.37
C THR A 276 -10.64 -21.44 31.54
N VAL A 277 -11.18 -20.53 32.36
CA VAL A 277 -10.52 -19.24 32.65
C VAL A 277 -9.18 -19.45 33.37
N ALA A 278 -9.13 -20.32 34.39
CA ALA A 278 -7.89 -20.62 35.09
C ALA A 278 -6.82 -21.25 34.17
N LYS A 279 -7.23 -22.24 33.35
CA LYS A 279 -6.39 -22.87 32.31
C LYS A 279 -5.88 -21.84 31.30
N SER A 280 -6.72 -20.88 30.91
CA SER A 280 -6.33 -19.84 29.97
C SER A 280 -5.28 -18.88 30.54
N VAL A 281 -5.37 -18.53 31.83
CA VAL A 281 -4.38 -17.66 32.49
C VAL A 281 -3.04 -18.38 32.63
N SER A 282 -3.03 -19.65 33.04
CA SER A 282 -1.80 -20.45 33.12
C SER A 282 -1.18 -20.68 31.74
N LEU A 283 -2.00 -20.99 30.73
CA LEU A 283 -1.54 -21.13 29.35
C LEU A 283 -0.92 -19.83 28.85
N LEU A 284 -1.58 -18.68 29.02
CA LEU A 284 -1.05 -17.38 28.59
C LEU A 284 0.30 -17.07 29.26
N GLU A 285 0.46 -17.37 30.55
CA GLU A 285 1.75 -17.17 31.22
C GLU A 285 2.83 -18.12 30.70
N ASN A 286 2.54 -19.42 30.62
CA ASN A 286 3.51 -20.44 30.23
C ASN A 286 3.94 -20.27 28.76
N VAL A 287 3.01 -19.86 27.88
CA VAL A 287 3.33 -19.49 26.50
C VAL A 287 4.27 -18.29 26.46
N LEU A 288 4.02 -17.24 27.25
CA LEU A 288 4.90 -16.07 27.29
C LEU A 288 6.29 -16.39 27.85
N ARG A 289 6.38 -17.26 28.86
CA ARG A 289 7.64 -17.71 29.46
C ARG A 289 8.45 -18.61 28.53
N ASN A 290 7.80 -19.49 27.79
CA ASN A 290 8.49 -20.46 26.93
C ASN A 290 8.74 -19.93 25.50
N ALA A 291 7.98 -18.94 25.03
CA ALA A 291 8.17 -18.34 23.70
C ALA A 291 9.52 -17.62 23.55
N THR A 292 10.18 -17.30 24.67
CA THR A 292 11.49 -16.65 24.74
C THR A 292 12.66 -17.64 24.89
N VAL A 293 12.40 -18.89 25.28
CA VAL A 293 13.45 -19.88 25.51
C VAL A 293 13.96 -20.39 24.16
N ASP A 294 15.12 -19.87 23.76
CA ASP A 294 15.86 -20.15 22.51
C ASP A 294 16.27 -21.64 22.30
N ASP A 295 15.99 -22.54 23.27
CA ASP A 295 16.57 -23.89 23.37
C ASP A 295 15.68 -25.05 22.89
N ALA A 296 14.42 -24.82 22.48
CA ALA A 296 13.59 -25.88 21.92
C ALA A 296 14.10 -26.31 20.53
N ALA A 297 14.78 -27.46 20.47
CA ALA A 297 15.31 -28.04 19.24
C ALA A 297 14.22 -28.32 18.19
N ASN A 298 12.99 -28.62 18.64
CA ASN A 298 11.81 -28.78 17.79
C ASN A 298 10.57 -28.05 18.35
N VAL A 299 9.68 -27.65 17.45
CA VAL A 299 8.39 -27.01 17.78
C VAL A 299 7.46 -27.94 18.57
N SER A 300 7.54 -29.25 18.36
CA SER A 300 6.82 -30.26 19.14
C SER A 300 7.24 -30.27 20.61
N ASP A 301 8.53 -30.09 20.87
CA ASP A 301 9.10 -30.11 22.22
C ASP A 301 8.60 -28.87 23.00
N PHE A 302 8.36 -27.76 22.29
CA PHE A 302 7.73 -26.57 22.86
C PHE A 302 6.26 -26.83 23.23
N GLU A 303 5.48 -27.46 22.34
CA GLU A 303 4.08 -27.80 22.64
C GLU A 303 3.99 -28.70 23.88
N GLU A 304 4.77 -29.78 23.92
CA GLU A 304 4.83 -30.70 25.07
C GLU A 304 5.30 -30.01 26.36
N SER A 305 6.27 -29.10 26.27
CA SER A 305 6.74 -28.32 27.43
C SER A 305 5.68 -27.35 27.96
N VAL A 306 4.85 -26.77 27.10
CA VAL A 306 3.78 -25.87 27.54
C VAL A 306 2.63 -26.68 28.15
N PHE A 307 2.23 -27.80 27.53
CA PHE A 307 1.16 -28.64 28.07
C PHE A 307 1.53 -29.27 29.41
N SER A 308 2.74 -29.80 29.54
CA SER A 308 3.23 -30.36 30.83
C SER A 308 3.31 -29.30 31.93
N ALA A 309 3.72 -28.07 31.60
CA ALA A 309 3.72 -26.96 32.55
C ALA A 309 2.30 -26.54 32.98
N VAL A 310 1.32 -26.56 32.06
CA VAL A 310 -0.08 -26.24 32.36
C VAL A 310 -0.75 -27.35 33.18
N GLU A 311 -0.48 -28.62 32.88
CA GLU A 311 -1.01 -29.77 33.63
C GLU A 311 -0.41 -29.88 35.04
N GLY A 312 0.85 -29.45 35.21
CA GLY A 312 1.54 -29.41 36.51
C GLY A 312 1.20 -28.19 37.38
N ASP A 313 0.42 -27.22 36.88
CA ASP A 313 0.16 -25.98 37.60
C ASP A 313 -0.81 -26.21 38.78
N PRO A 314 -0.41 -25.86 40.04
CA PRO A 314 -1.18 -26.17 41.24
C PRO A 314 -2.54 -25.47 41.28
N GLU A 315 -2.68 -24.31 40.62
CA GLU A 315 -3.96 -23.60 40.50
C GLU A 315 -4.93 -24.30 39.53
N PHE A 316 -4.43 -24.88 38.43
CA PHE A 316 -5.26 -25.62 37.48
C PHE A 316 -5.72 -26.96 38.07
N VAL A 317 -4.82 -27.68 38.75
CA VAL A 317 -5.13 -28.91 39.50
C VAL A 317 -6.16 -28.63 40.60
N ALA A 318 -6.01 -27.53 41.35
CA ALA A 318 -6.95 -27.15 42.41
C ALA A 318 -8.38 -26.82 41.90
N VAL A 319 -8.53 -26.24 40.70
CA VAL A 319 -9.86 -25.99 40.11
C VAL A 319 -10.49 -27.28 39.57
N ASN A 320 -9.70 -28.20 39.01
CA ASN A 320 -10.21 -29.46 38.46
C ASN A 320 -10.63 -30.48 39.53
N GLU A 321 -10.02 -30.48 40.71
CA GLU A 321 -10.31 -31.45 41.79
C GLU A 321 -11.58 -31.14 42.63
N ALA A 322 -12.50 -30.31 42.13
CA ALA A 322 -13.80 -30.02 42.75
C ALA A 322 -13.76 -29.47 44.18
N ASN A 323 -12.63 -28.92 44.63
CA ASN A 323 -12.53 -28.18 45.89
C ASN A 323 -12.85 -26.69 45.63
N GLU A 324 -14.13 -26.35 45.56
CA GLU A 324 -14.63 -24.97 45.33
C GLU A 324 -14.19 -23.91 46.38
N SER A 325 -13.43 -24.28 47.41
CA SER A 325 -13.15 -23.42 48.58
C SER A 325 -11.75 -22.83 48.66
N THR A 326 -10.84 -23.09 47.70
CA THR A 326 -9.43 -22.66 47.81
C THR A 326 -8.89 -21.80 46.66
N THR A 327 -9.63 -21.61 45.58
CA THR A 327 -9.19 -20.78 44.44
C THR A 327 -9.75 -19.38 44.52
N ASP A 328 -8.96 -18.50 45.13
CA ASP A 328 -9.34 -17.09 45.28
C ASP A 328 -9.16 -16.36 43.93
N PRO A 329 -10.21 -15.69 43.41
CA PRO A 329 -10.10 -14.86 42.21
C PRO A 329 -9.03 -13.75 42.34
N SER A 330 -8.70 -13.35 43.57
CA SER A 330 -7.60 -12.43 43.88
C SER A 330 -6.21 -12.96 43.49
N LYS A 331 -5.96 -14.27 43.63
CA LYS A 331 -4.68 -14.90 43.24
C LYS A 331 -4.50 -14.86 41.72
N LEU A 332 -5.56 -15.19 40.98
CA LEU A 332 -5.60 -15.07 39.52
C LEU A 332 -5.45 -13.61 39.05
N ALA A 333 -6.10 -12.66 39.72
CA ALA A 333 -5.95 -11.24 39.41
C ALA A 333 -4.50 -10.74 39.61
N LYS A 334 -3.83 -11.18 40.69
CA LYS A 334 -2.39 -10.88 40.91
C LYS A 334 -1.50 -11.52 39.85
N ARG A 335 -1.81 -12.74 39.43
CA ARG A 335 -1.11 -13.44 38.35
C ARG A 335 -1.24 -12.70 37.02
N ILE A 336 -2.45 -12.23 36.69
CA ILE A 336 -2.71 -11.34 35.53
C ILE A 336 -1.88 -10.05 35.61
N LEU A 337 -1.76 -9.44 36.80
CA LEU A 337 -0.91 -8.26 36.99
C LEU A 337 0.57 -8.57 36.75
N HIS A 338 1.08 -9.69 37.29
CA HIS A 338 2.46 -10.12 37.07
C HIS A 338 2.76 -10.39 35.58
N ILE A 339 1.81 -11.02 34.86
CA ILE A 339 1.92 -11.22 33.41
C ILE A 339 2.00 -9.88 32.66
N LEU A 340 1.18 -8.91 33.07
CA LEU A 340 1.10 -7.61 32.41
C LEU A 340 2.32 -6.73 32.66
N ASP A 341 2.91 -6.84 33.85
CA ASP A 341 4.01 -5.99 34.32
C ASP A 341 5.40 -6.54 33.97
N ASP A 342 5.60 -7.86 34.01
CA ASP A 342 6.93 -8.47 33.86
C ASP A 342 7.03 -9.29 32.55
N HIS A 343 6.13 -10.25 32.33
CA HIS A 343 6.24 -11.18 31.20
C HIS A 343 6.07 -10.52 29.84
N LEU A 344 5.05 -9.67 29.68
CA LEU A 344 4.77 -9.02 28.39
C LEU A 344 5.87 -8.03 27.95
N PRO A 345 6.36 -7.09 28.79
CA PRO A 345 7.43 -6.19 28.38
C PRO A 345 8.79 -6.88 28.23
N GLN A 346 9.10 -7.90 29.03
CA GLN A 346 10.31 -8.70 28.85
C GLN A 346 10.31 -9.37 27.48
N GLN A 347 9.18 -10.00 27.13
CA GLN A 347 8.97 -10.63 25.84
C GLN A 347 9.16 -9.61 24.69
N GLU A 348 8.47 -8.47 24.73
CA GLU A 348 8.61 -7.40 23.72
C GLU A 348 10.07 -6.91 23.59
N GLY A 349 10.77 -6.77 24.72
CA GLY A 349 12.18 -6.39 24.76
C GLY A 349 13.10 -7.40 24.06
N GLU A 350 13.01 -8.67 24.43
CA GLU A 350 13.80 -9.75 23.83
C GLU A 350 13.51 -9.92 22.34
N TYR A 351 12.24 -9.84 21.93
CA TYR A 351 11.87 -9.86 20.51
C TYR A 351 12.47 -8.68 19.74
N THR A 352 12.54 -7.48 20.32
CA THR A 352 13.16 -6.34 19.64
C THR A 352 14.66 -6.56 19.43
N VAL A 353 15.36 -7.11 20.42
CA VAL A 353 16.80 -7.42 20.35
C VAL A 353 17.06 -8.48 19.28
N VAL A 354 16.30 -9.59 19.30
CA VAL A 354 16.45 -10.66 18.30
C VAL A 354 16.08 -10.16 16.90
N SER A 355 15.06 -9.31 16.78
CA SER A 355 14.68 -8.70 15.50
C SER A 355 15.75 -7.75 14.98
N THR A 356 16.44 -6.99 15.83
CA THR A 356 17.55 -6.12 15.40
C THR A 356 18.80 -6.90 15.03
N ASP A 357 19.10 -7.99 15.74
CA ASP A 357 20.32 -8.78 15.54
C ASP A 357 20.24 -9.70 14.32
N PHE A 358 19.08 -10.32 14.09
CA PHE A 358 18.88 -11.27 12.99
C PHE A 358 18.10 -10.68 11.82
N GLY A 359 17.41 -9.55 12.02
CA GLY A 359 16.55 -8.93 11.01
C GLY A 359 17.30 -8.11 9.97
N LYS A 360 16.55 -7.20 9.33
CA LYS A 360 17.07 -6.34 8.26
C LYS A 360 18.19 -5.43 8.79
N PRO A 361 19.32 -5.28 8.07
CA PRO A 361 20.39 -4.38 8.51
C PRO A 361 19.85 -2.95 8.62
N SER A 362 20.41 -2.18 9.56
CA SER A 362 19.95 -0.83 9.86
C SER A 362 20.00 0.07 8.63
N ARG A 363 19.15 1.13 8.62
CA ARG A 363 19.09 2.06 7.49
C ARG A 363 20.44 2.69 7.19
N LEU A 364 21.26 2.94 8.21
CA LEU A 364 22.62 3.46 8.05
C LEU A 364 23.50 2.48 7.27
N VAL A 365 23.45 1.18 7.61
CA VAL A 365 24.20 0.14 6.88
C VAL A 365 23.71 -0.02 5.44
N ARG A 366 22.43 0.20 5.16
CA ARG A 366 21.90 0.10 3.80
C ARG A 366 22.23 1.32 2.94
N TYR A 367 22.19 2.51 3.53
CA TYR A 367 22.30 3.77 2.80
C TYR A 367 23.67 4.45 2.93
N TRP A 368 24.67 3.83 3.58
CA TRP A 368 26.01 4.43 3.63
C TRP A 368 26.65 4.54 2.25
N ILE A 369 26.40 3.62 1.30
CA ILE A 369 26.98 3.73 -0.05
C ILE A 369 26.42 4.95 -0.79
N PRO A 370 25.08 5.11 -0.93
CA PRO A 370 24.52 6.36 -1.43
C PRO A 370 24.87 7.57 -0.58
N GLY A 371 25.00 7.43 0.74
CA GLY A 371 25.32 8.52 1.66
C GLY A 371 26.76 9.03 1.47
N VAL A 372 27.73 8.12 1.37
CA VAL A 372 29.13 8.43 1.07
C VAL A 372 29.26 8.95 -0.35
N PHE A 373 28.56 8.34 -1.31
CA PHE A 373 28.50 8.87 -2.67
C PHE A 373 27.88 10.27 -2.70
N LEU A 374 26.80 10.53 -1.97
CA LEU A 374 26.16 11.84 -1.88
C LEU A 374 27.01 12.83 -1.09
N LEU A 375 27.80 12.42 -0.11
CA LEU A 375 28.72 13.30 0.60
C LEU A 375 29.94 13.65 -0.26
N LEU A 376 30.56 12.66 -0.91
CA LEU A 376 31.71 12.85 -1.81
C LEU A 376 31.30 13.60 -3.08
N SER A 377 30.26 13.10 -3.77
CA SER A 377 29.68 13.75 -4.93
C SER A 377 29.00 15.04 -4.55
N GLY A 378 28.42 15.16 -3.36
CA GLY A 378 27.78 16.39 -2.91
C GLY A 378 28.81 17.47 -2.68
N SER A 379 29.97 17.16 -2.10
CA SER A 379 31.08 18.10 -1.97
C SER A 379 31.63 18.54 -3.34
N THR A 380 31.82 17.61 -4.28
CA THR A 380 32.27 17.96 -5.64
C THR A 380 31.19 18.66 -6.48
N LEU A 381 29.92 18.24 -6.38
CA LEU A 381 28.76 18.88 -7.00
C LEU A 381 28.54 20.27 -6.41
N LEU A 382 28.65 20.47 -5.09
CA LEU A 382 28.58 21.80 -4.48
C LEU A 382 29.72 22.66 -4.98
N ARG A 383 30.93 22.11 -5.09
CA ARG A 383 32.09 22.85 -5.60
C ARG A 383 31.91 23.21 -7.09
N ILE A 384 31.35 22.31 -7.90
CA ILE A 384 31.02 22.53 -9.31
C ILE A 384 29.86 23.53 -9.46
N LEU A 385 28.75 23.36 -8.72
CA LEU A 385 27.64 24.31 -8.68
C LEU A 385 28.12 25.69 -8.23
N ALA A 386 28.97 25.74 -7.21
CA ALA A 386 29.48 26.99 -6.67
C ALA A 386 30.56 27.64 -7.55
N ASN A 387 31.30 26.89 -8.37
CA ASN A 387 32.19 27.47 -9.38
C ASN A 387 31.46 27.83 -10.67
N ARG A 388 30.40 27.10 -11.03
CA ARG A 388 29.65 27.27 -12.28
C ARG A 388 28.29 27.95 -12.08
N LYS A 389 28.13 28.73 -11.00
CA LYS A 389 26.89 29.51 -10.73
C LYS A 389 26.51 30.35 -11.94
N ALA A 390 27.50 30.98 -12.57
CA ALA A 390 27.31 31.79 -13.77
C ALA A 390 26.78 30.96 -14.95
N GLU A 391 27.37 29.79 -15.21
CA GLU A 391 26.92 28.89 -16.27
C GLU A 391 25.52 28.32 -16.00
N ILE A 392 25.18 28.04 -14.74
CA ILE A 392 23.84 27.54 -14.35
C ILE A 392 22.79 28.63 -14.52
N VAL A 393 23.10 29.86 -14.09
CA VAL A 393 22.21 31.01 -14.31
C VAL A 393 22.02 31.25 -15.80
N GLN A 394 23.08 31.11 -16.60
CA GLN A 394 23.00 31.21 -18.04
C GLN A 394 22.17 30.07 -18.64
N TRP A 395 22.39 28.81 -18.25
CA TRP A 395 21.56 27.67 -18.67
C TRP A 395 20.09 27.83 -18.30
N VAL A 396 19.77 28.34 -17.12
CA VAL A 396 18.38 28.59 -16.70
C VAL A 396 17.77 29.71 -17.52
N ARG A 397 18.54 30.77 -17.81
CA ARG A 397 18.10 31.88 -18.65
C ARG A 397 17.89 31.42 -20.10
N ASP A 398 18.83 30.66 -20.65
CA ASP A 398 18.80 30.10 -22.00
C ASP A 398 17.68 29.07 -22.13
N PHE A 399 17.44 28.23 -21.11
CA PHE A 399 16.30 27.32 -21.07
C PHE A 399 14.98 28.09 -20.98
N GLY A 400 14.94 29.15 -20.17
CA GLY A 400 13.77 30.02 -20.04
C GLY A 400 13.44 30.72 -21.36
N SER A 401 14.44 31.29 -22.04
CA SER A 401 14.25 31.91 -23.35
C SER A 401 13.88 30.88 -24.41
N THR A 402 14.52 29.70 -24.43
CA THR A 402 14.18 28.62 -25.38
C THR A 402 12.76 28.11 -25.17
N ALA A 403 12.30 27.98 -23.92
CA ALA A 403 10.93 27.59 -23.61
C ALA A 403 9.92 28.68 -24.02
N GLN A 404 10.28 29.95 -23.81
CA GLN A 404 9.48 31.10 -24.24
C GLN A 404 9.38 31.16 -25.78
N ASP A 405 10.50 31.01 -26.48
CA ASP A 405 10.58 31.01 -27.94
C ASP A 405 9.85 29.81 -28.54
N PHE A 406 9.95 28.64 -27.91
CA PHE A 406 9.16 27.47 -28.30
C PHE A 406 7.66 27.75 -28.16
N TRP A 407 7.21 28.29 -27.03
CA TRP A 407 5.79 28.57 -26.81
C TRP A 407 5.26 29.67 -27.73
N LEU A 408 6.03 30.75 -27.94
CA LEU A 408 5.63 31.86 -28.81
C LEU A 408 5.62 31.43 -30.28
N ASN A 409 6.72 30.85 -30.79
CA ASN A 409 6.89 30.59 -32.22
C ASN A 409 6.18 29.31 -32.69
N TRP A 410 6.03 28.29 -31.83
CA TRP A 410 5.47 27.00 -32.24
C TRP A 410 4.04 26.75 -31.75
N VAL A 411 3.57 27.46 -30.70
CA VAL A 411 2.21 27.28 -30.19
C VAL A 411 1.36 28.53 -30.43
N ILE A 412 1.79 29.69 -29.97
CA ILE A 412 0.97 30.92 -30.03
C ILE A 412 0.90 31.50 -31.44
N GLU A 413 2.03 31.69 -32.11
CA GLU A 413 2.05 32.34 -33.41
C GLU A 413 1.34 31.51 -34.50
N PRO A 414 1.53 30.18 -34.59
CA PRO A 414 0.80 29.37 -35.55
C PRO A 414 -0.70 29.28 -35.24
N THR A 415 -1.11 29.24 -33.96
CA THR A 415 -2.54 29.29 -33.59
C THR A 415 -3.17 30.65 -33.86
N LYS A 416 -2.43 31.75 -33.65
CA LYS A 416 -2.84 33.11 -34.01
C LYS A 416 -2.99 33.28 -35.53
N ARG A 417 -2.10 32.66 -36.32
CA ARG A 417 -2.21 32.64 -37.79
C ARG A 417 -3.42 31.81 -38.22
N LEU A 418 -3.59 30.60 -37.68
CA LEU A 418 -4.74 29.73 -37.98
C LEU A 418 -6.08 30.38 -37.62
N ILE A 419 -6.22 30.95 -36.41
CA ILE A 419 -7.44 31.66 -36.00
C ILE A 419 -7.65 32.92 -36.85
N GLY A 420 -6.57 33.57 -37.28
CA GLY A 420 -6.61 34.66 -38.26
C GLY A 420 -7.19 34.19 -39.59
N THR A 421 -6.65 33.13 -40.18
CA THR A 421 -7.09 32.54 -41.45
C THR A 421 -8.55 32.09 -41.39
N ILE A 422 -9.01 31.50 -40.28
CA ILE A 422 -10.40 31.04 -40.10
C ILE A 422 -11.36 32.21 -39.82
N ARG A 423 -10.93 33.24 -39.07
CA ARG A 423 -11.79 34.38 -38.70
C ARG A 423 -11.93 35.42 -39.83
N HIS A 424 -11.03 35.44 -40.81
CA HIS A 424 -11.06 36.39 -41.94
C HIS A 424 -12.10 36.09 -43.04
N ASP A 425 -12.98 35.10 -42.84
CA ASP A 425 -13.94 34.64 -43.87
C ASP A 425 -15.35 35.25 -43.78
N ALA A 426 -15.60 36.19 -42.85
CA ALA A 426 -16.92 36.81 -42.75
C ALA A 426 -17.04 38.15 -43.50
N ASP A 427 -16.05 39.06 -43.41
CA ASP A 427 -16.17 40.45 -43.91
C ASP A 427 -14.81 41.05 -44.38
N SER A 428 -13.99 40.33 -45.16
CA SER A 428 -12.69 40.86 -45.59
C SER A 428 -12.77 41.75 -46.84
N GLU A 429 -12.27 42.97 -46.68
CA GLU A 429 -12.20 44.14 -47.59
C GLU A 429 -11.75 43.83 -49.04
N ILE A 430 -10.91 42.81 -49.24
CA ILE A 430 -10.36 42.44 -50.55
C ILE A 430 -11.30 41.51 -51.33
N ALA A 431 -11.99 40.60 -50.62
CA ALA A 431 -13.09 39.82 -51.19
C ALA A 431 -14.33 40.69 -51.37
N ILE A 432 -14.50 41.75 -50.57
CA ILE A 432 -15.56 42.74 -50.75
C ILE A 432 -15.29 43.60 -51.98
N GLN A 433 -14.06 44.09 -52.20
CA GLN A 433 -13.73 44.86 -53.40
C GLN A 433 -13.89 44.02 -54.68
N SER A 434 -13.47 42.75 -54.68
CA SER A 434 -13.67 41.87 -55.84
C SER A 434 -15.12 41.41 -55.99
N LYS A 435 -15.89 41.21 -54.92
CA LYS A 435 -17.34 40.91 -55.02
C LYS A 435 -18.14 42.14 -55.43
N GLU A 436 -17.77 43.33 -54.99
CA GLU A 436 -18.41 44.59 -55.35
C GLU A 436 -18.05 44.99 -56.78
N SER A 437 -16.79 44.82 -57.21
CA SER A 437 -16.39 44.97 -58.61
C SER A 437 -17.09 43.94 -59.50
N LEU A 438 -17.11 42.68 -59.09
CA LEU A 438 -17.77 41.61 -59.83
C LEU A 438 -19.28 41.83 -59.91
N LYS A 439 -19.91 42.34 -58.84
CA LYS A 439 -21.34 42.69 -58.84
C LYS A 439 -21.60 43.89 -59.74
N ALA A 440 -20.77 44.93 -59.68
CA ALA A 440 -20.88 46.09 -60.56
C ALA A 440 -20.69 45.71 -62.03
N ASP A 441 -19.72 44.85 -62.33
CA ASP A 441 -19.46 44.35 -63.68
C ASP A 441 -20.54 43.39 -64.18
N ARG A 442 -21.12 42.55 -63.30
CA ARG A 442 -22.29 41.71 -63.62
C ARG A 442 -23.54 42.55 -63.88
N ASP A 443 -23.79 43.58 -63.07
CA ASP A 443 -24.91 44.49 -63.25
C ASP A 443 -24.73 45.33 -64.55
N SER A 444 -23.49 45.71 -64.88
CA SER A 444 -23.15 46.36 -66.16
C SER A 444 -23.41 45.43 -67.33
N LEU A 445 -22.95 44.17 -67.26
CA LEU A 445 -23.21 43.17 -68.27
C LEU A 445 -24.71 42.89 -68.44
N GLU A 446 -25.46 42.78 -67.34
CA GLU A 446 -26.91 42.60 -67.35
C GLU A 446 -27.59 43.73 -68.11
N ARG A 447 -27.25 44.99 -67.81
CA ARG A 447 -27.82 46.16 -68.52
C ARG A 447 -27.50 46.11 -70.00
N MET A 448 -26.25 45.93 -70.38
CA MET A 448 -25.87 45.96 -71.79
C MET A 448 -26.51 44.84 -72.62
N VAL A 449 -26.63 43.63 -72.05
CA VAL A 449 -27.22 42.47 -72.75
C VAL A 449 -28.73 42.64 -72.87
N VAL A 450 -29.40 43.14 -71.83
CA VAL A 450 -30.84 43.41 -71.84
C VAL A 450 -31.16 44.55 -72.82
N ASP A 451 -30.38 45.63 -72.80
CA ASP A 451 -30.54 46.76 -73.72
C ASP A 451 -30.33 46.30 -75.17
N PHE A 452 -29.30 45.48 -75.42
CA PHE A 452 -29.04 44.91 -76.74
C PHE A 452 -30.20 44.02 -77.23
N ALA A 453 -30.74 43.16 -76.36
CA ALA A 453 -31.85 42.29 -76.71
C ALA A 453 -33.15 43.07 -76.97
N ILE A 454 -33.42 44.14 -76.23
CA ILE A 454 -34.60 45.00 -76.44
C ILE A 454 -34.55 45.69 -77.80
N GLU A 455 -33.37 46.18 -78.19
CA GLU A 455 -33.18 46.87 -79.47
C GLU A 455 -33.24 45.91 -80.67
N HIS A 456 -32.86 44.65 -80.49
CA HIS A 456 -32.83 43.63 -81.54
C HIS A 456 -33.71 42.41 -81.22
N PRO A 457 -35.05 42.52 -81.32
CA PRO A 457 -35.95 41.40 -81.09
C PRO A 457 -35.82 40.35 -82.20
N GLU A 458 -35.50 39.09 -81.84
CA GLU A 458 -35.30 37.99 -82.80
C GLU A 458 -36.54 37.75 -83.71
N ASN A 459 -37.75 38.14 -83.26
CA ASN A 459 -39.03 37.90 -83.95
C ASN A 459 -39.77 39.18 -84.40
N GLY A 460 -39.13 40.36 -84.37
CA GLY A 460 -39.73 41.62 -84.85
C GLY A 460 -40.87 42.21 -84.00
N THR A 461 -41.21 41.59 -82.87
CA THR A 461 -42.17 42.11 -81.88
C THR A 461 -41.43 42.65 -80.66
N LYS A 462 -41.84 43.83 -80.15
CA LYS A 462 -41.28 44.42 -78.92
C LYS A 462 -41.62 43.52 -77.72
N TYR A 463 -40.63 43.24 -76.87
CA TYR A 463 -40.79 42.40 -75.67
C TYR A 463 -41.74 43.04 -74.64
N SER A 464 -42.54 42.21 -73.96
CA SER A 464 -43.37 42.63 -72.82
C SER A 464 -42.55 42.75 -71.52
N ASP A 465 -42.97 43.59 -70.57
CA ASP A 465 -42.25 43.82 -69.30
C ASP A 465 -41.98 42.53 -68.49
N SER A 466 -42.87 41.53 -68.59
CA SER A 466 -42.67 40.21 -67.97
C SER A 466 -41.56 39.40 -68.65
N GLU A 467 -41.39 39.54 -69.96
CA GLU A 467 -40.37 38.83 -70.75
C GLU A 467 -38.99 39.45 -70.53
N ILE A 468 -38.91 40.78 -70.40
CA ILE A 468 -37.68 41.50 -70.04
C ILE A 468 -37.17 41.06 -68.65
N THR A 469 -38.08 40.82 -67.71
CA THR A 469 -37.72 40.33 -66.37
C THR A 469 -37.21 38.88 -66.43
N SER A 470 -37.81 38.04 -67.27
CA SER A 470 -37.32 36.67 -67.50
C SER A 470 -35.97 36.65 -68.22
N LEU A 471 -35.71 37.61 -69.12
CA LEU A 471 -34.44 37.76 -69.81
C LEU A 471 -33.35 38.21 -68.83
N ARG A 472 -33.64 39.16 -67.93
CA ARG A 472 -32.72 39.56 -66.85
C ARG A 472 -32.31 38.38 -65.98
N LEU A 473 -33.25 37.51 -65.61
CA LEU A 473 -32.94 36.30 -64.84
C LEU A 473 -32.05 35.33 -65.63
N LYS A 474 -32.34 35.10 -66.92
CA LYS A 474 -31.49 34.26 -67.78
C LYS A 474 -30.08 34.83 -68.00
N VAL A 475 -29.96 36.16 -68.11
CA VAL A 475 -28.67 36.84 -68.23
C VAL A 475 -27.88 36.78 -66.92
N LYS A 476 -28.54 36.85 -65.76
CA LYS A 476 -27.91 36.60 -64.45
C LYS A 476 -27.40 35.16 -64.31
N GLU A 477 -28.07 34.20 -64.93
CA GLU A 477 -27.61 32.81 -65.04
C GLU A 477 -26.48 32.63 -66.07
N GLY A 478 -26.12 33.68 -66.82
CA GLY A 478 -25.02 33.71 -67.78
C GLY A 478 -25.40 33.35 -69.22
N ASP A 479 -26.70 33.28 -69.54
CA ASP A 479 -27.19 33.00 -70.89
C ASP A 479 -27.06 34.24 -71.79
N LEU A 480 -26.01 34.26 -72.61
CA LEU A 480 -25.70 35.32 -73.58
C LEU A 480 -26.09 34.96 -75.01
N THR A 481 -26.93 33.93 -75.19
CA THR A 481 -27.31 33.39 -76.51
C THR A 481 -27.77 34.45 -77.52
N PRO A 482 -28.58 35.47 -77.16
CA PRO A 482 -29.02 36.51 -78.10
C PRO A 482 -27.86 37.36 -78.65
N VAL A 483 -26.90 37.72 -77.79
CA VAL A 483 -25.72 38.51 -78.16
C VAL A 483 -24.74 37.67 -78.97
N LEU A 484 -24.55 36.40 -78.60
CA LEU A 484 -23.65 35.47 -79.29
C LEU A 484 -24.11 35.18 -80.72
N LYS A 485 -25.40 34.95 -80.93
CA LYS A 485 -25.96 34.77 -82.29
C LYS A 485 -25.83 36.02 -83.15
N ALA A 486 -26.05 37.20 -82.56
CA ALA A 486 -25.87 38.46 -83.28
C ALA A 486 -24.40 38.70 -83.63
N TYR A 487 -23.49 38.49 -82.67
CA TYR A 487 -22.05 38.52 -82.90
C TYR A 487 -21.62 37.60 -84.04
N GLU A 488 -22.06 36.33 -84.03
CA GLU A 488 -21.71 35.35 -85.05
C GLU A 488 -22.20 35.76 -86.44
N ARG A 489 -23.43 36.27 -86.54
CA ARG A 489 -23.99 36.78 -87.81
C ARG A 489 -23.22 38.01 -88.30
N GLU A 490 -22.91 38.93 -87.40
CA GLU A 490 -22.25 40.19 -87.75
C GLU A 490 -20.76 40.01 -88.09
N MET A 491 -20.10 39.01 -87.49
CA MET A 491 -18.71 38.65 -87.80
C MET A 491 -18.50 38.16 -89.23
N GLN A 492 -19.55 37.64 -89.90
CA GLN A 492 -19.42 37.10 -91.26
C GLN A 492 -19.04 38.18 -92.30
N SER A 493 -19.36 39.46 -92.04
CA SER A 493 -18.92 40.59 -92.87
C SER A 493 -18.42 41.76 -92.01
N PRO A 494 -17.18 41.68 -91.51
CA PRO A 494 -16.72 42.49 -90.37
C PRO A 494 -16.62 43.98 -90.68
N ILE A 495 -16.13 44.37 -91.87
CA ILE A 495 -15.91 45.77 -92.22
C ILE A 495 -17.25 46.51 -92.42
N LYS A 496 -18.23 45.85 -93.04
CA LYS A 496 -19.55 46.44 -93.30
C LYS A 496 -20.36 46.57 -92.00
N ASN A 497 -20.33 45.54 -91.17
CA ASN A 497 -21.13 45.49 -89.95
C ASN A 497 -20.49 46.23 -88.78
N ALA A 498 -19.18 46.54 -88.82
CA ALA A 498 -18.57 47.45 -87.86
C ALA A 498 -18.96 48.92 -88.07
N VAL A 499 -19.24 49.32 -89.33
CA VAL A 499 -19.60 50.71 -89.68
C VAL A 499 -21.11 50.93 -89.71
N MET A 500 -21.87 49.92 -90.15
CA MET A 500 -23.32 50.02 -90.38
C MET A 500 -24.16 49.14 -89.43
N GLY A 501 -23.54 48.26 -88.64
CA GLY A 501 -24.22 47.30 -87.75
C GLY A 501 -23.69 47.34 -86.32
N ASP A 502 -24.05 46.35 -85.50
CA ASP A 502 -23.79 46.35 -84.05
C ASP A 502 -22.60 45.50 -83.63
N LEU A 503 -21.72 45.14 -84.57
CA LEU A 503 -20.58 44.26 -84.33
C LEU A 503 -19.66 44.79 -83.22
N VAL A 504 -19.49 46.12 -83.17
CA VAL A 504 -18.68 46.76 -82.13
C VAL A 504 -19.34 46.60 -80.75
N ARG A 505 -20.66 46.71 -80.67
CA ARG A 505 -21.41 46.58 -79.42
C ARG A 505 -21.44 45.15 -78.92
N THR A 506 -21.65 44.17 -79.80
CA THR A 506 -21.61 42.74 -79.44
C THR A 506 -20.20 42.32 -78.97
N LEU A 507 -19.15 42.84 -79.60
CA LEU A 507 -17.76 42.63 -79.18
C LEU A 507 -17.44 43.30 -77.83
N LEU A 508 -17.94 44.52 -77.57
CA LEU A 508 -17.79 45.19 -76.26
C LEU A 508 -18.49 44.42 -75.14
N ILE A 509 -19.68 43.86 -75.39
CA ILE A 509 -20.39 42.99 -74.43
C ILE A 509 -19.54 41.75 -74.12
N GLN A 510 -18.91 41.14 -75.13
CA GLN A 510 -18.07 39.96 -74.95
C GLN A 510 -16.78 40.25 -74.18
N ILE A 511 -16.18 41.43 -74.37
CA ILE A 511 -15.05 41.89 -73.56
C ILE A 511 -15.47 42.05 -72.08
N GLN A 512 -16.62 42.65 -71.79
CA GLN A 512 -17.11 42.75 -70.41
C GLN A 512 -17.42 41.38 -69.80
N LYS A 513 -17.96 40.44 -70.58
CA LYS A 513 -18.13 39.05 -70.11
C LYS A 513 -16.80 38.40 -69.75
N THR A 514 -15.78 38.59 -70.58
CA THR A 514 -14.45 38.03 -70.32
C THR A 514 -13.83 38.66 -69.08
N LYS A 515 -14.04 39.97 -68.84
CA LYS A 515 -13.64 40.65 -67.60
C LYS A 515 -14.30 40.01 -66.37
N VAL A 516 -15.62 39.82 -66.41
CA VAL A 516 -16.39 39.16 -65.33
C VAL A 516 -15.88 37.74 -65.08
N ASP A 517 -15.68 36.94 -66.13
CA ASP A 517 -15.24 35.54 -65.99
C ASP A 517 -13.82 35.43 -65.45
N VAL A 518 -12.93 36.35 -65.83
CA VAL A 518 -11.58 36.46 -65.26
C VAL A 518 -11.64 36.86 -63.79
N GLU A 519 -12.49 37.83 -63.41
CA GLU A 519 -12.66 38.22 -62.00
C GLU A 519 -13.23 37.09 -61.15
N VAL A 520 -14.18 36.29 -61.66
CA VAL A 520 -14.69 35.08 -60.99
C VAL A 520 -13.58 34.04 -60.82
N ALA A 521 -12.80 33.79 -61.88
CA ALA A 521 -11.70 32.82 -61.83
C ALA A 521 -10.61 33.25 -60.83
N ILE A 522 -10.26 34.54 -60.81
CA ILE A 522 -9.30 35.11 -59.85
C ILE A 522 -9.83 34.95 -58.41
N GLY A 523 -11.12 35.22 -58.17
CA GLY A 523 -11.75 34.97 -56.87
C GLY A 523 -11.73 33.49 -56.46
N GLY A 524 -11.90 32.58 -57.42
CA GLY A 524 -11.73 31.14 -57.21
C GLY A 524 -10.31 30.76 -56.81
N ILE A 525 -9.28 31.35 -57.45
CA ILE A 525 -7.87 31.12 -57.12
C ILE A 525 -7.55 31.59 -55.70
N ASP A 526 -8.06 32.75 -55.29
CA ASP A 526 -7.88 33.27 -53.93
C ASP A 526 -8.43 32.30 -52.87
N SER A 527 -9.64 31.77 -53.10
CA SER A 527 -10.24 30.75 -52.21
C SER A 527 -9.39 29.47 -52.12
N LEU A 528 -8.75 29.09 -53.21
CA LEU A 528 -7.89 27.90 -53.28
C LEU A 528 -6.57 28.13 -52.53
N LEU A 529 -5.93 29.28 -52.73
CA LEU A 529 -4.73 29.68 -51.98
C LEU A 529 -5.02 29.77 -50.49
N LYS A 530 -6.21 30.25 -50.11
CA LYS A 530 -6.61 30.30 -48.70
C LYS A 530 -6.82 28.91 -48.08
N SER A 531 -7.41 27.99 -48.84
CA SER A 531 -7.56 26.59 -48.39
C SER A 531 -6.19 25.91 -48.16
N GLN A 532 -5.19 26.25 -48.98
CA GLN A 532 -3.82 25.75 -48.82
C GLN A 532 -3.10 26.42 -47.65
N GLU A 533 -3.29 27.73 -47.42
CA GLU A 533 -2.77 28.43 -46.25
C GLU A 533 -3.25 27.78 -44.94
N LEU A 534 -4.51 27.37 -44.88
CA LEU A 534 -5.09 26.68 -43.73
C LEU A 534 -4.48 25.28 -43.52
N LEU A 535 -4.26 24.52 -44.59
CA LEU A 535 -3.55 23.24 -44.53
C LEU A 535 -2.11 23.42 -44.02
N PHE A 536 -1.37 24.39 -44.56
CA PHE A 536 -0.01 24.71 -44.11
C PHE A 536 0.02 25.21 -42.66
N GLY A 537 -1.01 25.94 -42.23
CA GLY A 537 -1.21 26.35 -40.83
C GLY A 537 -1.35 25.16 -39.88
N PHE A 538 -2.17 24.16 -40.24
CA PHE A 538 -2.31 22.94 -39.43
C PHE A 538 -1.03 22.10 -39.41
N VAL A 539 -0.34 21.96 -40.54
CA VAL A 539 0.94 21.24 -40.62
C VAL A 539 2.02 21.93 -39.79
N GLY A 540 2.02 23.27 -39.71
CA GLY A 540 2.94 24.04 -38.86
C GLY A 540 2.70 23.86 -37.35
N ILE A 541 1.45 23.59 -36.92
CA ILE A 541 1.10 23.38 -35.50
C ILE A 541 1.45 21.97 -35.02
N ALA A 542 1.40 20.98 -35.91
CA ALA A 542 1.56 19.57 -35.54
C ALA A 542 2.84 19.26 -34.74
N PRO A 543 4.04 19.75 -35.12
CA PRO A 543 5.26 19.47 -34.35
C PRO A 543 5.23 20.01 -32.92
N GLY A 544 4.65 21.20 -32.70
CA GLY A 544 4.57 21.84 -31.39
C GLY A 544 3.67 21.06 -30.41
N VAL A 545 2.54 20.55 -30.90
CA VAL A 545 1.62 19.71 -30.12
C VAL A 545 2.26 18.36 -29.77
N LEU A 546 2.96 17.76 -30.73
CA LEU A 546 3.61 16.46 -30.58
C LEU A 546 4.73 16.51 -29.52
N ILE A 547 5.58 17.54 -29.59
CA ILE A 547 6.65 17.76 -28.60
C ILE A 547 6.05 18.03 -27.21
N SER A 548 5.01 18.85 -27.10
CA SER A 548 4.35 19.16 -25.83
C SER A 548 3.72 17.91 -25.19
N TYR A 549 3.09 17.06 -26.00
CA TYR A 549 2.53 15.78 -25.55
C TYR A 549 3.62 14.83 -25.03
N PHE A 550 4.73 14.69 -25.76
CA PHE A 550 5.85 13.85 -25.30
C PHE A 550 6.50 14.37 -24.02
N ILE A 551 6.66 15.68 -23.86
CA ILE A 551 7.18 16.28 -22.61
C ILE A 551 6.23 16.00 -21.46
N ALA A 552 4.92 16.21 -21.64
CA ALA A 552 3.91 15.94 -20.61
C ALA A 552 3.88 14.45 -20.20
N GLN A 553 3.97 13.55 -21.19
CA GLN A 553 4.02 12.10 -20.96
C GLN A 553 5.31 11.68 -20.24
N TRP A 554 6.46 12.25 -20.63
CA TRP A 554 7.73 12.00 -19.97
C TRP A 554 7.71 12.47 -18.52
N LEU A 555 7.17 13.66 -18.24
CA LEU A 555 7.03 14.19 -16.88
C LEU A 555 6.11 13.30 -16.03
N ARG A 556 4.96 12.90 -16.58
CA ARG A 556 4.01 12.01 -15.87
C ARG A 556 4.64 10.65 -15.56
N ASN A 557 5.39 10.07 -16.49
CA ASN A 557 6.01 8.75 -16.32
C ASN A 557 7.22 8.77 -15.36
N THR A 558 8.05 9.82 -15.41
CA THR A 558 9.23 9.96 -14.53
C THR A 558 8.85 10.21 -13.07
N PHE A 559 7.84 11.06 -12.82
CA PHE A 559 7.33 11.30 -11.47
C PHE A 559 6.39 10.20 -10.98
N GLY A 560 5.65 9.53 -11.87
CA GLY A 560 4.71 8.45 -11.55
C GLY A 560 5.35 7.06 -11.36
N GLY A 561 6.48 6.77 -12.01
CA GLY A 561 7.08 5.43 -12.06
C GLY A 561 7.50 4.86 -10.71
N ARG A 562 7.82 5.71 -9.72
CA ARG A 562 8.18 5.27 -8.36
C ARG A 562 7.00 4.66 -7.60
N ARG A 563 5.77 5.16 -7.83
CA ARG A 563 4.55 4.61 -7.22
C ARG A 563 4.22 3.23 -7.81
N GLY A 564 4.35 3.07 -9.12
CA GLY A 564 4.14 1.78 -9.80
C GLY A 564 5.10 0.67 -9.36
N LEU A 565 6.39 0.99 -9.16
CA LEU A 565 7.39 0.03 -8.67
C LEU A 565 7.10 -0.44 -7.23
N GLN A 566 6.66 0.47 -6.36
CA GLN A 566 6.27 0.12 -4.99
C GLN A 566 5.00 -0.74 -4.96
N GLN A 567 4.02 -0.41 -5.79
CA GLN A 567 2.78 -1.18 -5.92
C GLN A 567 3.06 -2.59 -6.43
N LYS A 568 3.90 -2.74 -7.47
CA LYS A 568 4.32 -4.07 -7.98
C LYS A 568 5.03 -4.90 -6.92
N LYS A 569 5.84 -4.27 -6.07
CA LYS A 569 6.50 -4.96 -4.95
C LYS A 569 5.49 -5.41 -3.90
N GLN A 570 4.48 -4.60 -3.58
CA GLN A 570 3.41 -4.95 -2.64
C GLN A 570 2.51 -6.06 -3.19
N GLN A 571 2.16 -6.02 -4.47
CA GLN A 571 1.44 -7.08 -5.19
C GLN A 571 2.19 -8.40 -5.11
N GLY A 572 3.48 -8.41 -5.45
CA GLY A 572 4.31 -9.61 -5.35
C GLY A 572 4.44 -10.17 -3.93
N GLN A 573 4.34 -9.32 -2.91
CA GLN A 573 4.30 -9.78 -1.51
C GLN A 573 2.96 -10.45 -1.17
N ILE A 574 1.83 -9.91 -1.64
CA ILE A 574 0.52 -10.52 -1.44
C ILE A 574 0.44 -11.89 -2.11
N VAL A 575 0.94 -12.03 -3.35
CA VAL A 575 0.98 -13.33 -4.03
C VAL A 575 1.83 -14.35 -3.26
N ARG A 576 2.95 -13.91 -2.68
CA ARG A 576 3.78 -14.79 -1.82
C ARG A 576 3.04 -15.22 -0.56
N LEU A 577 2.29 -14.32 0.08
CA LEU A 577 1.46 -14.63 1.24
C LEU A 577 0.38 -15.65 0.89
N LEU A 578 -0.33 -15.44 -0.23
CA LEU A 578 -1.38 -16.34 -0.71
C LEU A 578 -0.85 -17.74 -1.01
N ARG A 579 0.32 -17.83 -1.67
CA ARG A 579 1.02 -19.08 -1.91
C ARG A 579 1.53 -19.74 -0.62
N ASN A 580 1.95 -18.96 0.37
CA ASN A 580 2.36 -19.51 1.66
C ASN A 580 1.15 -20.10 2.39
N ILE A 581 0.00 -19.43 2.37
CA ILE A 581 -1.27 -19.93 2.95
C ILE A 581 -1.70 -21.23 2.24
N ASP A 582 -1.69 -21.23 0.90
CA ASP A 582 -1.96 -22.41 0.07
C ASP A 582 -1.06 -23.60 0.45
N ARG A 583 0.23 -23.32 0.56
CA ARG A 583 1.23 -24.32 0.95
C ARG A 583 1.05 -24.79 2.38
N THR A 584 0.66 -23.92 3.31
CA THR A 584 0.35 -24.34 4.68
C THR A 584 -0.86 -25.27 4.63
N LEU A 585 -2.02 -24.80 4.13
CA LEU A 585 -3.26 -25.59 4.04
C LEU A 585 -3.10 -26.95 3.35
N THR A 586 -2.31 -27.04 2.29
CA THR A 586 -2.07 -28.29 1.55
C THR A 586 -1.13 -29.25 2.28
N ASN A 587 -0.18 -28.74 3.06
CA ASN A 587 0.79 -29.58 3.79
C ASN A 587 0.37 -29.89 5.23
N CYS A 588 -0.73 -29.31 5.73
CA CYS A 588 -1.21 -29.57 7.07
C CYS A 588 -1.52 -31.06 7.27
N THR A 589 -1.04 -31.63 8.37
CA THR A 589 -1.49 -32.94 8.83
C THR A 589 -2.72 -32.74 9.71
N PRO A 590 -3.92 -33.17 9.28
CA PRO A 590 -5.11 -33.03 10.10
C PRO A 590 -4.98 -33.88 11.37
N THR A 591 -5.31 -33.29 12.52
CA THR A 591 -5.41 -34.01 13.79
C THR A 591 -6.64 -34.93 13.76
N GLU A 592 -6.75 -35.91 14.68
CA GLU A 592 -7.81 -36.93 14.71
C GLU A 592 -9.26 -36.38 14.71
N SER A 593 -9.43 -35.11 15.09
CA SER A 593 -10.69 -34.34 15.06
C SER A 593 -10.99 -33.62 13.74
N GLY A 594 -10.14 -33.75 12.71
CA GLY A 594 -10.24 -33.01 11.45
C GLY A 594 -9.84 -31.52 11.55
N ILE A 595 -9.24 -31.12 12.68
CA ILE A 595 -8.78 -29.77 12.97
C ILE A 595 -7.30 -29.63 12.55
N LEU A 596 -6.88 -28.41 12.20
CA LEU A 596 -5.50 -28.09 11.84
C LEU A 596 -4.58 -28.22 13.07
N SER A 597 -3.32 -28.64 12.88
CA SER A 597 -2.31 -28.56 13.95
C SER A 597 -2.18 -27.11 14.45
N TYR A 598 -1.94 -26.93 15.75
CA TYR A 598 -1.77 -25.61 16.39
C TYR A 598 -0.75 -24.75 15.64
N LYS A 599 0.38 -25.35 15.23
CA LYS A 599 1.40 -24.69 14.42
C LYS A 599 0.83 -24.10 13.13
N ASP A 600 0.14 -24.92 12.36
CA ASP A 600 -0.36 -24.55 11.05
C ASP A 600 -1.52 -23.54 11.17
N HIS A 601 -2.34 -23.67 12.22
CA HIS A 601 -3.41 -22.72 12.52
C HIS A 601 -2.85 -21.34 12.85
N GLY A 602 -1.85 -21.28 13.72
CA GLY A 602 -1.16 -20.04 14.04
C GLY A 602 -0.42 -19.44 12.85
N LEU A 603 0.17 -20.25 11.98
CA LEU A 603 0.82 -19.76 10.75
C LEU A 603 -0.20 -19.14 9.79
N LEU A 604 -1.37 -19.75 9.66
CA LEU A 604 -2.49 -19.24 8.86
C LEU A 604 -2.97 -17.89 9.42
N LEU A 605 -3.15 -17.78 10.74
CA LEU A 605 -3.50 -16.52 11.42
C LEU A 605 -2.45 -15.42 11.19
N CYS A 606 -1.16 -15.76 11.28
CA CYS A 606 -0.07 -14.82 11.03
C CYS A 606 -0.08 -14.32 9.58
N GLU A 607 -0.08 -15.21 8.59
CA GLU A 607 -0.09 -14.81 7.18
C GLU A 607 -1.39 -14.10 6.80
N GLY A 608 -2.52 -14.53 7.37
CA GLY A 608 -3.82 -13.88 7.19
C GLY A 608 -3.83 -12.45 7.74
N HIS A 609 -3.26 -12.23 8.93
CA HIS A 609 -3.13 -10.89 9.50
C HIS A 609 -2.28 -9.97 8.61
N VAL A 610 -1.11 -10.43 8.15
CA VAL A 610 -0.24 -9.67 7.25
C VAL A 610 -0.91 -9.41 5.90
N LEU A 611 -1.65 -10.40 5.37
CA LEU A 611 -2.41 -10.29 4.13
C LEU A 611 -3.48 -9.22 4.24
N ARG A 612 -4.31 -9.23 5.30
CA ARG A 612 -5.36 -8.23 5.54
C ARG A 612 -4.75 -6.81 5.62
N GLN A 613 -3.65 -6.62 6.33
CA GLN A 613 -3.02 -5.30 6.48
C GLN A 613 -2.45 -4.76 5.15
N ARG A 614 -1.93 -5.63 4.28
CA ARG A 614 -1.39 -5.25 2.97
C ARG A 614 -2.47 -5.10 1.91
N ALA A 615 -3.50 -5.94 1.93
CA ALA A 615 -4.62 -5.89 0.99
C ALA A 615 -5.35 -4.54 1.04
N VAL A 616 -5.56 -3.98 2.24
CA VAL A 616 -6.18 -2.65 2.43
C VAL A 616 -5.40 -1.52 1.74
N LYS A 617 -4.08 -1.67 1.54
CA LYS A 617 -3.24 -0.64 0.88
C LYS A 617 -3.25 -0.76 -0.65
N VAL A 618 -3.60 -1.93 -1.19
CA VAL A 618 -3.52 -2.24 -2.62
C VAL A 618 -4.90 -2.24 -3.28
N LEU A 619 -5.94 -2.66 -2.57
CA LEU A 619 -7.30 -2.80 -3.10
C LEU A 619 -8.09 -1.49 -3.06
N PRO A 620 -8.93 -1.20 -4.08
CA PRO A 620 -9.90 -0.11 -4.03
C PRO A 620 -11.04 -0.43 -3.03
N GLY A 621 -11.62 0.59 -2.40
CA GLY A 621 -12.53 0.43 -1.25
C GLY A 621 -13.77 -0.44 -1.48
N ASN A 622 -14.31 -0.52 -2.70
CA ASN A 622 -15.48 -1.37 -3.00
C ASN A 622 -15.12 -2.85 -2.97
N VAL A 623 -14.01 -3.22 -3.61
CA VAL A 623 -13.47 -4.59 -3.69
C VAL A 623 -12.92 -5.05 -2.33
N GLN A 624 -12.46 -4.09 -1.51
CA GLN A 624 -11.98 -4.38 -0.17
C GLN A 624 -13.05 -5.06 0.71
N ARG A 625 -14.34 -4.68 0.57
CA ARG A 625 -15.40 -5.28 1.39
C ARG A 625 -15.63 -6.73 1.03
N GLU A 626 -15.78 -7.03 -0.26
CA GLU A 626 -15.92 -8.39 -0.79
C GLU A 626 -14.71 -9.26 -0.39
N PHE A 627 -13.50 -8.69 -0.51
CA PHE A 627 -12.28 -9.39 -0.09
C PHE A 627 -12.28 -9.72 1.41
N LEU A 628 -12.80 -8.83 2.25
CA LEU A 628 -12.87 -9.07 3.69
C LEU A 628 -13.90 -10.16 4.04
N GLU A 629 -15.00 -10.26 3.29
CA GLU A 629 -15.98 -11.33 3.44
C GLU A 629 -15.35 -12.68 3.07
N ASP A 630 -14.72 -12.78 1.90
CA ASP A 630 -13.98 -13.98 1.47
C ASP A 630 -12.82 -14.34 2.41
N PHE A 631 -12.12 -13.32 2.93
CA PHE A 631 -11.04 -13.51 3.88
C PHE A 631 -11.53 -14.07 5.21
N ASN A 632 -12.70 -13.64 5.69
CA ASN A 632 -13.29 -14.18 6.92
C ASN A 632 -13.70 -15.64 6.74
N ASP A 633 -14.23 -16.00 5.56
CA ASP A 633 -14.52 -17.41 5.21
C ASP A 633 -13.25 -18.28 5.22
N LEU A 634 -12.13 -17.74 4.71
CA LEU A 634 -10.83 -18.43 4.71
C LEU A 634 -10.29 -18.69 6.12
N MET A 635 -10.55 -17.75 7.04
CA MET A 635 -10.08 -17.82 8.43
C MET A 635 -10.97 -18.68 9.34
N ASP A 636 -12.16 -19.10 8.88
CA ASP A 636 -13.07 -19.92 9.69
C ASP A 636 -12.64 -21.39 9.67
N ILE A 637 -12.11 -21.87 10.79
CA ILE A 637 -11.62 -23.25 10.99
C ILE A 637 -12.78 -24.26 10.92
N ARG A 638 -13.99 -23.85 11.32
CA ARG A 638 -15.15 -24.74 11.43
C ARG A 638 -15.71 -25.22 10.09
N MET A 639 -15.29 -24.59 9.00
CA MET A 639 -15.75 -24.89 7.65
C MET A 639 -15.00 -26.07 7.00
N GLY A 640 -13.89 -26.52 7.60
CA GLY A 640 -13.05 -27.62 7.11
C GLY A 640 -12.04 -27.20 6.03
N ILE A 641 -10.93 -27.93 5.96
CA ILE A 641 -9.75 -27.61 5.13
C ILE A 641 -10.11 -27.55 3.63
N ASP A 642 -10.91 -28.49 3.13
CA ASP A 642 -11.30 -28.53 1.72
C ASP A 642 -12.11 -27.29 1.28
N ARG A 643 -12.92 -26.73 2.17
CA ARG A 643 -13.66 -25.50 1.89
C ARG A 643 -12.73 -24.29 1.93
N GLN A 644 -11.78 -24.25 2.86
CA GLN A 644 -10.78 -23.19 2.94
C GLN A 644 -9.92 -23.11 1.67
N ILE A 645 -9.50 -24.26 1.12
CA ILE A 645 -8.75 -24.31 -0.15
C ILE A 645 -9.59 -23.74 -1.31
N LYS A 646 -10.88 -24.10 -1.42
CA LYS A 646 -11.77 -23.54 -2.45
C LYS A 646 -11.99 -22.03 -2.30
N VAL A 647 -12.11 -21.54 -1.07
CA VAL A 647 -12.20 -20.09 -0.81
C VAL A 647 -10.89 -19.40 -1.19
N LEU A 648 -9.75 -20.03 -0.92
CA LEU A 648 -8.45 -19.52 -1.33
C LEU A 648 -8.36 -19.39 -2.85
N GLU A 649 -8.73 -20.44 -3.60
CA GLU A 649 -8.81 -20.43 -5.06
C GLU A 649 -9.71 -19.31 -5.59
N ARG A 650 -10.89 -19.13 -4.97
CA ARG A 650 -11.81 -18.01 -5.28
C ARG A 650 -11.11 -16.66 -5.11
N ILE A 651 -10.40 -16.46 -4.01
CA ILE A 651 -9.65 -15.22 -3.76
C ILE A 651 -8.55 -15.03 -4.81
N GLN A 652 -7.78 -16.08 -5.15
CA GLN A 652 -6.73 -15.95 -6.16
C GLN A 652 -7.30 -15.55 -7.52
N TRP A 653 -8.44 -16.11 -7.90
CA TRP A 653 -9.07 -15.88 -9.20
C TRP A 653 -9.76 -14.50 -9.26
N VAL A 654 -10.65 -14.18 -8.32
CA VAL A 654 -11.44 -12.93 -8.31
C VAL A 654 -10.53 -11.71 -8.19
N TYR A 655 -9.53 -11.76 -7.30
CA TYR A 655 -8.69 -10.59 -7.02
C TYR A 655 -7.40 -10.55 -7.87
N SER A 656 -7.23 -11.50 -8.80
CA SER A 656 -6.07 -11.61 -9.69
C SER A 656 -5.70 -10.28 -10.37
N LYS A 657 -6.70 -9.52 -10.86
CA LYS A 657 -6.50 -8.23 -11.55
C LYS A 657 -5.80 -7.16 -10.69
N TRP A 658 -5.95 -7.21 -9.38
CA TRP A 658 -5.34 -6.23 -8.46
C TRP A 658 -4.10 -6.78 -7.77
N LEU A 659 -3.98 -8.10 -7.68
CA LEU A 659 -2.88 -8.80 -7.00
C LEU A 659 -1.72 -9.20 -7.93
N LEU A 660 -1.97 -9.36 -9.23
CA LEU A 660 -0.99 -9.61 -10.32
C LEU A 660 -0.77 -8.36 -11.15
#